data_AF-A0A9W8AAS2-F1
#
_entry.id   AF-A0A9W8AAS2-F1
#
_cell.length_a   1.000
_cell.length_b   1.000
_cell.length_c   1.000
_cell.angle_alpha   90.00
_cell.angle_beta   90.00
_cell.angle_gamma   90.00
#
_symmetry.space_group_name_H-M   'P 1'
#
loop_
_entity.id
_entity.type
_entity.pdbx_description
1 polymer ?
#
loop_
_entity_poly.entity_id
_entity_poly.type
_entity_poly.pdbx_seq_one_letter_code
_entity_poly.pdbx_strand_id
1 'polypeptide(L)'
;MATVATNECLSQSGLSRRLIDPRRNPTPVGRDQPSASDVFATRLFSVPSSRRTFLNESHAAFGAIQDVYLDYVGSLQRMGRDPRGATLPQENSRRLSKMYKDSIYRQVTSFNQRLAAGDPPSMVGEEDLSQDNVGRPSTADEDECDRLSQCAVAWSLLEILYTPSTEGRSFVDEYLSWLNRNFPRPSVAEGQEIAQTNPIASHPRFWPYVVDLVLQGHTTLILEILRQVKPLDLITSYDGIDESAQLDLVANGDKRVTQIQLALSTAAHLIETLPQRRAHASSAEFLMRWNEWKTLAERWAVKSLPTEAEPLRAVFQILSGNAKAINQHSVSWQQSLGAILFYKAPTTPADQATEFLYDCAHLPRDFRYELTGEEEEDISLSTDDEEESDAEMDDEQDKDESAKDASMDEESGLESKPSSITSDRSSRNVTRPEEPASPLDRTLLALIQFDQASVIRYSQQIDIWLVTHLADFLDKLGYLDEVSASVHNNIRDFFVFAYGESLITNAHYWQLGVYYLSSCPGSGMVAIETYLTRLPLDTERKTRKVLALLQSYGLDYAYQTVCRTVARRHLDDGHYGTAISYYVQAAEPRRVAHIAELLLLDYIRTGSQAAYQTVIDNLATQVEFSEKLQFLSEYRDFHELRRTGAYRSAAQLVVKLINHKIAPKRFWLMLIFDALPLLEGNEVVFNAHETSELMNGLEEITASHLRDEYLGVDAPLWTRLMGEEVSVDQKLAVIRTALVRNLARAVLFMSRSAPLTPAPLYPRFRSTGTTTTALRRLPRRLSRSPMIPPPLCRGAETLDREAFRTSLDLLGLRVLPQQVGAVTKGFPDSLLNQPRLRNVVDADRQPPTKDATTPLAPKASHKIVLLDRAIRAPEDLPTELHVWAQANNATTVPYQLPLTYDYWTADDILSAILPEDLPAPTSYESVGHIAHMNLRDEYLPYRHLIGQVILDKSATIRTVVNKLDSIDTTFRFFKMEVLAGPDDMLAEVRESECRFQFDFSKVYWNSRLHHEHERVVKTFQPGQFVCDVFAGVGPFALPAAKRGCYVYANDLNPESFKWLQSNIHNNKLDGQVLSYNMDGREFIRQSFKDLHANGTRNVKPYVRPALRNKRARRTANATTEGEDKPADDLTAEVASSADPSPTSTSPATFQHVVMNLPATAIEFLDAFKGVMNGLAEDDTAPPLPLVHVHCFTKSDQPEADLLGRISGVIDHPITVETPETVVHFVRKVAPNKDMYCVTFRLPREVAFTR
;
A
#
# COMPACT_ATOMS: atom_id res chain seq x y z
N MET A 1 14.04 3.74 -13.31
CA MET A 1 14.90 4.93 -13.49
C MET A 1 14.21 6.15 -12.89
N ALA A 2 14.59 6.54 -11.67
CA ALA A 2 14.13 7.76 -10.99
C ALA A 2 15.02 8.00 -9.76
N THR A 3 16.33 8.25 -9.95
CA THR A 3 17.31 8.13 -8.85
C THR A 3 18.54 9.03 -8.96
N VAL A 4 18.45 10.17 -9.66
CA VAL A 4 19.47 11.25 -9.62
C VAL A 4 18.77 12.60 -9.51
N ALA A 5 19.24 13.42 -8.55
CA ALA A 5 19.05 14.89 -8.37
C ALA A 5 18.70 15.31 -6.92
N THR A 6 19.52 14.95 -5.91
CA THR A 6 19.54 15.62 -4.58
C THR A 6 20.72 15.12 -3.73
N ASN A 7 21.97 15.51 -4.05
CA ASN A 7 23.12 15.22 -3.17
C ASN A 7 24.40 16.05 -3.39
N GLU A 8 24.29 17.38 -3.54
CA GLU A 8 25.46 18.30 -3.48
C GLU A 8 25.31 19.36 -2.37
N CYS A 9 25.35 18.93 -1.11
CA CYS A 9 25.86 19.77 -0.02
C CYS A 9 26.21 18.96 1.24
N LEU A 10 27.03 19.57 2.11
CA LEU A 10 27.35 19.09 3.47
C LEU A 10 28.28 17.86 3.62
N SER A 11 29.32 17.74 2.80
CA SER A 11 30.54 17.04 3.24
C SER A 11 31.47 17.99 4.02
N GLN A 12 31.35 18.03 5.36
CA GLN A 12 32.45 18.30 6.33
C GLN A 12 31.93 18.55 7.77
N SER A 13 32.12 17.59 8.66
CA SER A 13 32.63 17.79 10.03
C SER A 13 32.57 16.47 10.81
N GLY A 14 33.71 15.99 11.29
CA GLY A 14 33.78 14.88 12.24
C GLY A 14 34.34 15.36 13.57
N LEU A 15 33.81 14.89 14.71
CA LEU A 15 34.50 15.03 16.00
C LEU A 15 34.04 13.99 17.05
N SER A 16 34.95 13.04 17.30
CA SER A 16 35.27 12.33 18.56
C SER A 16 34.20 11.91 19.61
N ARG A 17 34.38 10.69 20.13
CA ARG A 17 33.63 10.09 21.25
C ARG A 17 33.91 10.80 22.60
N ARG A 18 32.90 10.86 23.48
CA ARG A 18 33.09 10.88 24.95
C ARG A 18 32.03 10.05 25.68
N LEU A 19 32.45 9.36 26.75
CA LEU A 19 31.61 8.64 27.72
C LEU A 19 31.33 9.54 28.93
N ILE A 20 30.16 9.42 29.57
CA ILE A 20 29.84 10.02 30.88
C ILE A 20 29.09 9.02 31.78
N ASP A 21 29.33 9.11 33.09
CA ASP A 21 28.96 8.20 34.18
C ASP A 21 27.51 8.43 34.73
N PRO A 22 26.71 7.38 34.97
CA PRO A 22 25.31 7.50 35.40
C PRO A 22 25.12 7.73 36.92
N ARG A 23 25.49 8.90 37.45
CA ARG A 23 25.18 9.27 38.87
C ARG A 23 24.84 10.75 39.12
N ARG A 24 23.54 11.12 39.03
CA ARG A 24 22.88 12.18 39.86
C ARG A 24 21.36 12.22 39.63
N ASN A 25 20.59 12.41 40.70
CA ASN A 25 19.14 12.66 40.63
C ASN A 25 18.86 14.16 40.41
N PRO A 26 17.77 14.54 39.72
CA PRO A 26 17.35 15.93 39.57
C PRO A 26 16.42 16.40 40.70
N THR A 27 16.37 17.72 40.91
CA THR A 27 15.31 18.44 41.65
C THR A 27 14.88 19.67 40.84
N PRO A 28 13.60 20.09 40.87
CA PRO A 28 13.03 20.96 39.83
C PRO A 28 13.04 22.46 40.18
N VAL A 29 13.52 23.32 39.26
CA VAL A 29 13.33 24.79 39.29
C VAL A 29 13.30 25.35 37.87
N GLY A 30 12.37 26.27 37.60
CA GLY A 30 12.55 27.35 36.62
C GLY A 30 12.27 27.05 35.14
N ARG A 31 11.48 27.94 34.50
CA ARG A 31 11.45 28.07 33.04
C ARG A 31 12.55 29.04 32.57
N ASP A 32 12.67 29.16 31.25
CA ASP A 32 13.32 30.25 30.49
C ASP A 32 14.80 30.11 30.14
N GLN A 33 15.11 29.08 29.35
CA GLN A 33 16.01 29.16 28.17
C GLN A 33 15.91 27.87 27.32
N PRO A 34 15.80 27.94 25.98
CA PRO A 34 15.88 26.75 25.13
C PRO A 34 17.31 26.21 25.09
N SER A 35 17.48 24.92 25.33
CA SER A 35 18.79 24.25 25.26
C SER A 35 19.21 23.98 23.81
N ALA A 36 20.52 23.80 23.57
CA ALA A 36 21.10 23.56 22.25
C ALA A 36 20.81 22.16 21.65
N SER A 37 19.65 21.57 21.98
CA SER A 37 19.08 20.36 21.38
C SER A 37 18.35 20.63 20.06
N ASP A 38 17.84 21.85 19.88
CA ASP A 38 16.82 22.15 18.86
C ASP A 38 17.41 22.46 17.47
N VAL A 39 18.74 22.33 17.32
CA VAL A 39 19.51 22.78 16.13
C VAL A 39 19.54 21.74 15.00
N PHE A 40 19.10 20.50 15.24
CA PHE A 40 18.99 19.44 14.22
C PHE A 40 17.55 18.94 13.99
N ALA A 41 16.56 19.80 14.24
CA ALA A 41 15.25 19.64 13.62
C ALA A 41 15.34 20.02 12.13
N THR A 42 15.57 19.03 11.26
CA THR A 42 15.60 19.24 9.80
C THR A 42 14.29 19.91 9.35
N ARG A 43 14.40 20.97 8.54
CA ARG A 43 13.29 21.88 8.24
C ARG A 43 12.10 21.18 7.55
N LEU A 44 11.13 20.73 8.35
CA LEU A 44 9.77 20.49 7.88
C LEU A 44 9.11 21.86 7.65
N PHE A 45 9.13 22.30 6.40
CA PHE A 45 8.57 23.58 5.97
C PHE A 45 7.11 23.74 6.40
N SER A 46 6.73 24.97 6.74
CA SER A 46 5.33 25.36 6.81
C SER A 46 4.73 25.26 5.41
N VAL A 47 3.92 24.24 5.15
CA VAL A 47 3.29 24.04 3.83
C VAL A 47 2.49 25.30 3.47
N PRO A 48 2.77 25.96 2.32
CA PRO A 48 2.14 27.22 1.95
C PRO A 48 0.62 27.15 1.86
N SER A 49 -0.03 28.29 2.10
CA SER A 49 -1.48 28.44 2.07
C SER A 49 -2.08 28.02 0.72
N SER A 50 -1.36 28.28 -0.38
CA SER A 50 -1.71 27.87 -1.75
C SER A 50 -1.89 26.35 -1.86
N ARG A 51 -0.86 25.57 -1.50
CA ARG A 51 -0.92 24.10 -1.52
C ARG A 51 -2.00 23.56 -0.60
N ARG A 52 -2.25 24.21 0.55
CA ARG A 52 -3.36 23.82 1.44
C ARG A 52 -4.74 24.00 0.78
N THR A 53 -4.98 25.09 0.06
CA THR A 53 -6.23 25.30 -0.68
C THR A 53 -6.36 24.28 -1.81
N PHE A 54 -5.34 24.14 -2.65
CA PHE A 54 -5.27 23.19 -3.76
C PHE A 54 -5.57 21.75 -3.33
N LEU A 55 -4.97 21.28 -2.21
CA LEU A 55 -5.21 19.94 -1.66
C LEU A 55 -6.65 19.72 -1.18
N ASN A 56 -7.29 20.73 -0.58
CA ASN A 56 -8.67 20.64 -0.12
C ASN A 56 -9.65 20.58 -1.29
N GLU A 57 -9.45 21.39 -2.33
CA GLU A 57 -10.30 21.40 -3.52
C GLU A 57 -10.13 20.13 -4.36
N SER A 58 -8.89 19.65 -4.50
CA SER A 58 -8.56 18.34 -5.07
C SER A 58 -9.34 17.24 -4.35
N HIS A 59 -9.25 17.18 -3.01
CA HIS A 59 -9.94 16.15 -2.22
C HIS A 59 -11.45 16.14 -2.46
N ALA A 60 -12.09 17.32 -2.51
CA ALA A 60 -13.52 17.42 -2.80
C ALA A 60 -13.88 16.94 -4.22
N ALA A 61 -13.04 17.23 -5.23
CA ALA A 61 -13.24 16.77 -6.60
C ALA A 61 -13.02 15.25 -6.74
N PHE A 62 -11.91 14.71 -6.25
CA PHE A 62 -11.60 13.29 -6.33
C PHE A 62 -12.53 12.44 -5.46
N GLY A 63 -13.03 12.97 -4.35
CA GLY A 63 -14.11 12.35 -3.58
C GLY A 63 -15.40 12.22 -4.39
N ALA A 64 -15.85 13.29 -5.05
CA ALA A 64 -17.03 13.24 -5.92
C ALA A 64 -16.85 12.29 -7.12
N ILE A 65 -15.63 12.21 -7.69
CA ILE A 65 -15.29 11.23 -8.75
C ILE A 65 -15.31 9.80 -8.21
N GLN A 66 -14.83 9.56 -6.98
CA GLN A 66 -14.87 8.26 -6.32
C GLN A 66 -16.31 7.83 -6.02
N ASP A 67 -17.16 8.72 -5.53
CA ASP A 67 -18.58 8.44 -5.26
C ASP A 67 -19.32 8.07 -6.56
N VAL A 68 -19.10 8.84 -7.65
CA VAL A 68 -19.64 8.55 -8.99
C VAL A 68 -19.17 7.19 -9.53
N TYR A 69 -17.92 6.79 -9.25
CA TYR A 69 -17.40 5.47 -9.59
C TYR A 69 -18.05 4.35 -8.77
N LEU A 70 -18.19 4.53 -7.45
CA LEU A 70 -18.82 3.55 -6.57
C LEU A 70 -20.31 3.36 -6.90
N ASP A 71 -21.03 4.43 -7.25
CA ASP A 71 -22.43 4.35 -7.72
C ASP A 71 -22.53 3.64 -9.08
N TYR A 72 -21.57 3.84 -9.98
CA TYR A 72 -21.48 3.12 -11.26
C TYR A 72 -21.23 1.61 -11.03
N VAL A 73 -20.19 1.27 -10.27
CA VAL A 73 -19.84 -0.11 -9.88
C VAL A 73 -21.00 -0.81 -9.17
N GLY A 74 -21.61 -0.17 -8.17
CA GLY A 74 -22.79 -0.68 -7.47
C GLY A 74 -24.02 -0.82 -8.36
N SER A 75 -24.11 -0.06 -9.45
CA SER A 75 -25.17 -0.22 -10.46
C SER A 75 -24.90 -1.38 -11.41
N LEU A 76 -23.64 -1.61 -11.81
CA LEU A 76 -23.24 -2.81 -12.58
C LEU A 76 -23.46 -4.10 -11.77
N GLN A 77 -23.05 -4.10 -10.49
CA GLN A 77 -23.26 -5.23 -9.57
C GLN A 77 -24.75 -5.52 -9.34
N ARG A 78 -25.60 -4.49 -9.19
CA ARG A 78 -27.08 -4.64 -9.10
C ARG A 78 -27.71 -5.22 -10.37
N MET A 79 -27.05 -5.08 -11.53
CA MET A 79 -27.44 -5.75 -12.78
C MET A 79 -26.78 -7.14 -12.96
N GLY A 80 -26.11 -7.67 -11.93
CA GLY A 80 -25.49 -8.99 -11.96
C GLY A 80 -24.22 -9.07 -12.81
N ARG A 81 -23.55 -7.94 -13.09
CA ARG A 81 -22.28 -7.92 -13.82
C ARG A 81 -21.08 -7.71 -12.90
N ASP A 82 -19.98 -8.33 -13.29
CA ASP A 82 -18.63 -7.86 -12.96
C ASP A 82 -18.42 -6.47 -13.61
N PRO A 83 -17.93 -5.45 -12.87
CA PRO A 83 -17.61 -4.14 -13.43
C PRO A 83 -16.66 -4.15 -14.63
N ARG A 84 -15.79 -5.16 -14.73
CA ARG A 84 -14.79 -5.34 -15.80
C ARG A 84 -15.18 -6.47 -16.79
N GLY A 85 -16.32 -7.15 -16.59
CA GLY A 85 -16.75 -8.32 -17.38
C GLY A 85 -17.85 -8.05 -18.43
N ALA A 86 -17.55 -8.33 -19.71
CA ALA A 86 -18.44 -8.03 -20.83
C ALA A 86 -19.36 -9.18 -21.29
N THR A 87 -20.63 -9.20 -20.86
CA THR A 87 -21.77 -9.80 -21.61
C THR A 87 -23.11 -9.15 -21.20
N LEU A 88 -24.12 -9.21 -22.11
CA LEU A 88 -25.49 -8.62 -22.08
C LEU A 88 -25.66 -7.28 -22.85
N PRO A 89 -26.88 -6.95 -23.35
CA PRO A 89 -27.10 -6.02 -24.46
C PRO A 89 -26.39 -4.66 -24.39
N GLN A 90 -25.83 -4.25 -25.53
CA GLN A 90 -24.94 -3.09 -25.65
C GLN A 90 -25.59 -1.76 -25.24
N GLU A 91 -26.89 -1.57 -25.50
CA GLU A 91 -27.53 -0.25 -25.46
C GLU A 91 -27.67 0.34 -24.06
N ASN A 92 -28.23 -0.40 -23.09
CA ASN A 92 -28.28 0.05 -21.69
C ASN A 92 -26.88 0.18 -21.07
N SER A 93 -25.94 -0.69 -21.46
CA SER A 93 -24.55 -0.63 -21.03
C SER A 93 -23.85 0.64 -21.54
N ARG A 94 -24.05 0.99 -22.82
CA ARG A 94 -23.58 2.24 -23.44
C ARG A 94 -24.22 3.46 -22.79
N ARG A 95 -25.54 3.43 -22.51
CA ARG A 95 -26.23 4.56 -21.86
C ARG A 95 -25.70 4.82 -20.45
N LEU A 96 -25.46 3.78 -19.65
CA LEU A 96 -24.88 3.92 -18.31
C LEU A 96 -23.40 4.32 -18.35
N SER A 97 -22.61 3.73 -19.26
CA SER A 97 -21.21 4.13 -19.47
C SER A 97 -21.09 5.60 -19.93
N LYS A 98 -21.99 6.05 -20.81
CA LYS A 98 -22.10 7.47 -21.19
C LYS A 98 -22.48 8.32 -19.98
N MET A 99 -23.57 8.02 -19.27
CA MET A 99 -23.98 8.80 -18.09
C MET A 99 -22.89 8.88 -17.00
N TYR A 100 -22.06 7.84 -16.88
CA TYR A 100 -20.87 7.83 -16.02
C TYR A 100 -19.78 8.78 -16.52
N LYS A 101 -19.37 8.69 -17.81
CA LYS A 101 -18.39 9.62 -18.41
C LYS A 101 -18.89 11.08 -18.41
N ASP A 102 -20.15 11.31 -18.78
CA ASP A 102 -20.85 12.60 -18.68
C ASP A 102 -20.89 13.15 -17.24
N SER A 103 -20.76 12.30 -16.22
CA SER A 103 -20.70 12.71 -14.81
C SER A 103 -19.29 12.92 -14.29
N ILE A 104 -18.29 12.19 -14.80
CA ILE A 104 -16.88 12.47 -14.53
C ILE A 104 -16.48 13.80 -15.16
N TYR A 105 -16.79 14.02 -16.44
CA TYR A 105 -16.51 15.27 -17.16
C TYR A 105 -16.94 16.49 -16.33
N ARG A 106 -18.22 16.55 -15.91
CA ARG A 106 -18.73 17.65 -15.07
C ARG A 106 -18.00 17.86 -13.74
N GLN A 107 -17.43 16.83 -13.12
CA GLN A 107 -16.61 17.00 -11.91
C GLN A 107 -15.21 17.53 -12.24
N VAL A 108 -14.59 17.06 -13.32
CA VAL A 108 -13.29 17.55 -13.79
C VAL A 108 -13.39 18.99 -14.25
N THR A 109 -14.38 19.34 -15.08
CA THR A 109 -14.60 20.73 -15.52
C THR A 109 -14.88 21.65 -14.33
N SER A 110 -15.66 21.19 -13.35
CA SER A 110 -15.92 21.96 -12.12
C SER A 110 -14.65 22.16 -11.27
N PHE A 111 -13.72 21.20 -11.26
CA PHE A 111 -12.44 21.32 -10.58
C PHE A 111 -11.50 22.26 -11.34
N ASN A 112 -11.39 22.10 -12.66
CA ASN A 112 -10.53 22.92 -13.51
C ASN A 112 -11.02 24.38 -13.60
N GLN A 113 -12.33 24.62 -13.52
CA GLN A 113 -12.91 25.96 -13.33
C GLN A 113 -12.57 26.58 -11.97
N ARG A 114 -12.45 25.78 -10.89
CA ARG A 114 -12.02 26.27 -9.57
C ARG A 114 -10.52 26.57 -9.54
N LEU A 115 -9.69 25.67 -10.09
CA LEU A 115 -8.26 25.92 -10.27
C LEU A 115 -7.97 27.18 -11.11
N ALA A 116 -8.82 27.50 -12.09
CA ALA A 116 -8.70 28.70 -12.93
C ALA A 116 -9.40 29.95 -12.34
N ALA A 117 -10.14 29.83 -11.24
CA ALA A 117 -10.85 30.93 -10.57
C ALA A 117 -10.29 31.26 -9.18
N GLY A 118 -9.40 30.43 -8.63
CA GLY A 118 -8.48 30.84 -7.59
C GLY A 118 -7.32 31.59 -8.22
N ASP A 119 -7.22 32.90 -8.00
CA ASP A 119 -6.13 33.71 -8.53
C ASP A 119 -4.76 33.12 -8.14
N PRO A 120 -3.83 32.89 -9.10
CA PRO A 120 -2.42 32.81 -8.73
C PRO A 120 -2.04 34.14 -8.06
N PRO A 121 -1.23 34.14 -6.98
CA PRO A 121 -0.89 35.37 -6.27
C PRO A 121 -0.23 36.35 -7.24
N SER A 122 -0.94 37.45 -7.54
CA SER A 122 -0.58 38.32 -8.65
C SER A 122 0.74 39.06 -8.36
N MET A 123 1.76 38.72 -9.15
CA MET A 123 2.95 39.57 -9.27
C MET A 123 2.52 40.94 -9.80
N VAL A 124 2.62 41.95 -8.94
CA VAL A 124 2.38 43.37 -9.21
C VAL A 124 0.91 43.74 -9.50
N GLY A 125 0.20 44.12 -8.44
CA GLY A 125 -0.81 45.18 -8.51
C GLY A 125 -0.25 46.46 -7.88
N GLU A 126 0.06 47.48 -8.69
CA GLU A 126 0.60 48.78 -8.20
C GLU A 126 -0.49 49.70 -7.59
N GLU A 127 -1.29 49.22 -6.64
CA GLU A 127 -2.39 50.05 -6.08
C GLU A 127 -2.70 49.84 -4.59
N ASP A 128 -1.68 49.64 -3.74
CA ASP A 128 -1.82 49.91 -2.30
C ASP A 128 -0.50 50.34 -1.62
N LEU A 129 -0.13 51.62 -1.77
CA LEU A 129 1.06 52.22 -1.12
C LEU A 129 0.77 52.60 0.35
N SER A 130 0.73 51.59 1.22
CA SER A 130 0.90 51.77 2.67
C SER A 130 2.07 50.92 3.18
N GLN A 131 2.82 51.43 4.16
CA GLN A 131 4.17 50.94 4.47
C GLN A 131 4.20 49.83 5.54
N ASP A 132 5.27 49.03 5.45
CA ASP A 132 5.80 48.06 6.40
C ASP A 132 5.09 46.69 6.53
N ASN A 133 5.90 45.62 6.37
CA ASN A 133 5.61 44.20 6.62
C ASN A 133 4.69 43.43 5.65
N VAL A 134 4.91 43.57 4.34
CA VAL A 134 4.78 42.43 3.41
C VAL A 134 6.18 42.03 2.94
N GLY A 135 6.66 40.86 3.39
CA GLY A 135 7.90 40.29 2.87
C GLY A 135 7.69 39.76 1.45
N ARG A 136 8.74 39.78 0.61
CA ARG A 136 8.73 39.00 -0.63
C ARG A 136 8.44 37.52 -0.33
N PRO A 137 7.74 36.79 -1.22
CA PRO A 137 7.67 35.33 -1.11
C PRO A 137 9.09 34.75 -1.04
N SER A 138 9.25 33.61 -0.36
CA SER A 138 10.52 32.90 -0.42
C SER A 138 10.64 32.18 -1.75
N THR A 139 11.85 31.95 -2.23
CA THR A 139 12.07 31.23 -3.51
C THR A 139 11.44 29.83 -3.50
N ALA A 140 11.30 29.22 -2.31
CA ALA A 140 10.61 27.95 -2.14
C ALA A 140 9.09 28.02 -2.32
N ASP A 141 8.46 29.18 -2.05
CA ASP A 141 7.04 29.41 -2.36
C ASP A 141 6.82 29.56 -3.87
N GLU A 142 7.77 30.18 -4.57
CA GLU A 142 7.79 30.35 -6.03
C GLU A 142 7.99 28.98 -6.72
N ASP A 143 9.03 28.23 -6.33
CA ASP A 143 9.29 26.84 -6.80
C ASP A 143 8.11 25.88 -6.60
N GLU A 144 7.27 26.11 -5.59
CA GLU A 144 6.08 25.30 -5.29
C GLU A 144 4.85 25.76 -6.07
N CYS A 145 4.69 27.07 -6.30
CA CYS A 145 3.63 27.61 -7.13
C CYS A 145 3.80 27.18 -8.61
N ASP A 146 5.03 27.17 -9.12
CA ASP A 146 5.33 26.70 -10.48
C ASP A 146 5.04 25.20 -10.65
N ARG A 147 5.37 24.36 -9.67
CA ARG A 147 5.02 22.92 -9.72
C ARG A 147 3.51 22.68 -9.69
N LEU A 148 2.76 23.46 -8.91
CA LEU A 148 1.29 23.41 -8.91
C LEU A 148 0.71 23.89 -10.25
N SER A 149 1.31 24.90 -10.88
CA SER A 149 0.96 25.35 -12.23
C SER A 149 1.17 24.23 -13.27
N GLN A 150 2.35 23.61 -13.31
CA GLN A 150 2.64 22.47 -14.20
C GLN A 150 1.65 21.32 -14.01
N CYS A 151 1.27 21.02 -12.76
CA CYS A 151 0.23 20.04 -12.45
C CYS A 151 -1.14 20.41 -13.07
N ALA A 152 -1.56 21.67 -12.96
CA ALA A 152 -2.82 22.15 -13.54
C ALA A 152 -2.81 22.18 -15.08
N VAL A 153 -1.68 22.50 -15.71
CA VAL A 153 -1.51 22.47 -17.18
C VAL A 153 -1.69 21.05 -17.71
N ALA A 154 -0.96 20.07 -17.15
CA ALA A 154 -1.08 18.66 -17.54
C ALA A 154 -2.47 18.07 -17.24
N TRP A 155 -3.00 18.32 -16.04
CA TRP A 155 -4.32 17.84 -15.64
C TRP A 155 -5.47 18.43 -16.48
N SER A 156 -5.34 19.67 -16.97
CA SER A 156 -6.35 20.26 -17.87
C SER A 156 -6.21 19.83 -19.33
N LEU A 157 -5.07 19.28 -19.76
CA LEU A 157 -4.96 18.62 -21.07
C LEU A 157 -5.60 17.22 -21.04
N LEU A 158 -5.44 16.49 -19.93
CA LEU A 158 -6.09 15.20 -19.70
C LEU A 158 -7.61 15.28 -19.87
N GLU A 159 -8.26 16.32 -19.35
CA GLU A 159 -9.70 16.55 -19.50
C GLU A 159 -10.13 16.54 -20.98
N ILE A 160 -9.40 17.28 -21.81
CA ILE A 160 -9.70 17.51 -23.23
C ILE A 160 -9.47 16.23 -24.06
N LEU A 161 -8.41 15.48 -23.77
CA LEU A 161 -8.04 14.27 -24.49
C LEU A 161 -8.89 13.05 -24.08
N TYR A 162 -9.11 12.83 -22.78
CA TYR A 162 -9.69 11.58 -22.26
C TYR A 162 -11.18 11.69 -21.91
N THR A 163 -11.72 12.90 -21.74
CA THR A 163 -13.14 13.18 -21.52
C THR A 163 -13.68 14.25 -22.50
N PRO A 164 -13.69 13.98 -23.82
CA PRO A 164 -14.12 14.94 -24.83
C PRO A 164 -15.57 15.43 -24.61
N SER A 165 -15.76 16.73 -24.80
CA SER A 165 -16.96 17.46 -24.37
C SER A 165 -18.28 16.95 -24.98
N THR A 166 -19.27 16.76 -24.11
CA THR A 166 -20.64 16.41 -24.51
C THR A 166 -21.40 17.56 -25.18
N GLU A 167 -20.88 18.79 -25.13
CA GLU A 167 -21.53 19.99 -25.68
C GLU A 167 -21.30 20.19 -27.18
N GLY A 168 -20.47 19.35 -27.81
CA GLY A 168 -20.27 19.36 -29.27
C GLY A 168 -19.28 20.41 -29.79
N ARG A 169 -18.38 20.90 -28.94
CA ARG A 169 -17.18 21.65 -29.37
C ARG A 169 -16.21 20.71 -30.11
N SER A 170 -15.31 21.23 -30.95
CA SER A 170 -14.23 20.41 -31.52
C SER A 170 -13.12 20.23 -30.48
N PHE A 171 -12.47 19.07 -30.47
CA PHE A 171 -11.21 18.85 -29.73
C PHE A 171 -10.19 19.96 -30.03
N VAL A 172 -10.09 20.37 -31.29
CA VAL A 172 -9.19 21.45 -31.74
C VAL A 172 -9.54 22.81 -31.12
N ASP A 173 -10.83 23.13 -30.95
CA ASP A 173 -11.27 24.37 -30.30
C ASP A 173 -10.89 24.38 -28.81
N GLU A 174 -11.03 23.23 -28.15
CA GLU A 174 -10.70 23.05 -26.73
C GLU A 174 -9.18 23.03 -26.50
N TYR A 175 -8.39 22.41 -27.39
CA TYR A 175 -6.94 22.45 -27.37
C TYR A 175 -6.39 23.87 -27.58
N LEU A 176 -6.93 24.65 -28.52
CA LEU A 176 -6.54 26.06 -28.70
C LEU A 176 -6.94 26.91 -27.50
N SER A 177 -8.13 26.69 -26.92
CA SER A 177 -8.55 27.36 -25.69
C SER A 177 -7.65 27.02 -24.49
N TRP A 178 -7.04 25.83 -24.47
CA TRP A 178 -6.07 25.40 -23.46
C TRP A 178 -4.67 26.00 -23.73
N LEU A 179 -4.22 25.99 -24.99
CA LEU A 179 -2.95 26.59 -25.43
C LEU A 179 -2.91 28.07 -25.07
N ASN A 180 -3.94 28.81 -25.46
CA ASN A 180 -4.01 30.27 -25.28
C ASN A 180 -4.20 30.67 -23.81
N ARG A 181 -4.65 29.75 -22.94
CA ARG A 181 -4.73 29.96 -21.48
C ARG A 181 -3.40 29.70 -20.77
N ASN A 182 -2.75 28.59 -21.10
CA ASN A 182 -1.57 28.12 -20.35
C ASN A 182 -0.23 28.63 -20.95
N PHE A 183 -0.23 28.95 -22.24
CA PHE A 183 0.93 29.46 -23.00
C PHE A 183 0.56 30.71 -23.81
N PRO A 184 0.01 31.78 -23.19
CA PRO A 184 -0.50 32.95 -23.90
C PRO A 184 0.60 33.65 -24.73
N ARG A 185 0.42 33.72 -26.06
CA ARG A 185 1.29 34.48 -26.97
C ARG A 185 0.50 35.13 -28.12
N PRO A 186 0.93 36.29 -28.62
CA PRO A 186 1.96 37.16 -28.08
C PRO A 186 1.52 37.82 -26.75
N SER A 187 2.40 38.58 -26.09
CA SER A 187 2.07 39.14 -24.77
C SER A 187 1.17 40.38 -24.87
N VAL A 188 0.29 40.58 -23.88
CA VAL A 188 -0.61 41.75 -23.83
C VAL A 188 0.19 43.07 -23.76
N ALA A 189 1.33 43.07 -23.07
CA ALA A 189 2.22 44.23 -22.97
C ALA A 189 2.86 44.60 -24.33
N GLU A 190 3.35 43.61 -25.08
CA GLU A 190 3.88 43.79 -26.44
C GLU A 190 2.79 44.33 -27.40
N GLY A 191 1.55 43.89 -27.23
CA GLY A 191 0.40 44.45 -27.96
C GLY A 191 0.12 45.91 -27.63
N GLN A 192 0.25 46.30 -26.36
CA GLN A 192 0.10 47.70 -25.92
C GLN A 192 1.26 48.59 -26.38
N GLU A 193 2.48 48.07 -26.46
CA GLU A 193 3.65 48.78 -27.02
C GLU A 193 3.47 49.01 -28.54
N ILE A 194 3.09 47.96 -29.28
CA ILE A 194 2.78 48.06 -30.72
C ILE A 194 1.66 49.08 -30.97
N ALA A 195 0.60 49.08 -30.17
CA ALA A 195 -0.52 50.01 -30.31
C ALA A 195 -0.17 51.49 -30.01
N GLN A 196 0.95 51.76 -29.34
CA GLN A 196 1.46 53.12 -29.14
C GLN A 196 2.29 53.64 -30.33
N THR A 197 2.71 52.75 -31.24
CA THR A 197 3.46 53.12 -32.45
C THR A 197 2.52 53.58 -33.57
N ASN A 198 2.83 54.69 -34.24
CA ASN A 198 2.03 55.21 -35.35
C ASN A 198 2.93 55.63 -36.54
N PRO A 199 2.79 55.03 -37.74
CA PRO A 199 1.85 53.96 -38.09
C PRO A 199 2.23 52.62 -37.44
N ILE A 200 1.22 51.88 -36.98
CA ILE A 200 1.37 50.64 -36.18
C ILE A 200 2.27 49.60 -36.89
N ALA A 201 2.15 49.50 -38.22
CA ALA A 201 2.93 48.57 -39.04
C ALA A 201 4.43 48.87 -39.14
N SER A 202 4.89 50.04 -38.67
CA SER A 202 6.32 50.39 -38.63
C SER A 202 7.06 49.79 -37.42
N HIS A 203 6.35 49.25 -36.43
CA HIS A 203 7.01 48.67 -35.26
C HIS A 203 7.77 47.38 -35.63
N PRO A 204 9.06 47.19 -35.26
CA PRO A 204 9.85 46.03 -35.67
C PRO A 204 9.26 44.66 -35.28
N ARG A 205 8.47 44.59 -34.20
CA ARG A 205 7.76 43.38 -33.76
C ARG A 205 6.34 43.23 -34.32
N PHE A 206 5.83 44.19 -35.10
CA PHE A 206 4.44 44.17 -35.62
C PHE A 206 4.10 42.89 -36.39
N TRP A 207 4.88 42.56 -37.43
CA TRP A 207 4.61 41.39 -38.26
C TRP A 207 4.82 40.05 -37.51
N PRO A 208 5.89 39.86 -36.71
CA PRO A 208 5.98 38.73 -35.78
C PRO A 208 4.78 38.60 -34.85
N TYR A 209 4.31 39.69 -34.23
CA TYR A 209 3.15 39.70 -33.34
C TYR A 209 1.85 39.30 -34.07
N VAL A 210 1.63 39.78 -35.29
CA VAL A 210 0.51 39.34 -36.15
C VAL A 210 0.63 37.85 -36.49
N VAL A 211 1.83 37.34 -36.75
CA VAL A 211 2.07 35.91 -37.02
C VAL A 211 1.83 35.04 -35.78
N ASP A 212 2.31 35.44 -34.60
CA ASP A 212 2.01 34.76 -33.33
C ASP A 212 0.50 34.71 -33.04
N LEU A 213 -0.23 35.82 -33.28
CA LEU A 213 -1.69 35.85 -33.15
C LEU A 213 -2.38 34.88 -34.12
N VAL A 214 -1.93 34.80 -35.37
CA VAL A 214 -2.47 33.86 -36.39
C VAL A 214 -2.20 32.42 -35.96
N LEU A 215 -0.99 32.09 -35.49
CA LEU A 215 -0.65 30.75 -35.01
C LEU A 215 -1.50 30.30 -33.81
N GLN A 216 -1.87 31.21 -32.91
CA GLN A 216 -2.80 30.94 -31.80
C GLN A 216 -4.30 31.14 -32.17
N GLY A 217 -4.63 31.49 -33.41
CA GLY A 217 -6.02 31.60 -33.89
C GLY A 217 -6.83 32.78 -33.32
N HIS A 218 -6.19 33.86 -32.86
CA HIS A 218 -6.84 35.03 -32.24
C HIS A 218 -7.57 35.94 -33.26
N THR A 219 -8.53 35.39 -34.00
CA THR A 219 -9.17 36.02 -35.19
C THR A 219 -9.69 37.44 -34.96
N THR A 220 -10.28 37.73 -33.80
CA THR A 220 -10.82 39.06 -33.46
C THR A 220 -9.74 40.13 -33.40
N LEU A 221 -8.65 39.89 -32.66
CA LEU A 221 -7.54 40.83 -32.52
C LEU A 221 -6.82 41.06 -33.85
N ILE A 222 -6.62 39.99 -34.65
CA ILE A 222 -5.98 40.13 -35.97
C ILE A 222 -6.83 40.99 -36.90
N LEU A 223 -8.16 40.82 -36.89
CA LEU A 223 -9.08 41.65 -37.69
C LEU A 223 -9.07 43.12 -37.25
N GLU A 224 -9.05 43.39 -35.94
CA GLU A 224 -8.97 44.75 -35.41
C GLU A 224 -7.66 45.44 -35.81
N ILE A 225 -6.53 44.74 -35.76
CA ILE A 225 -5.21 45.27 -36.09
C ILE A 225 -5.02 45.42 -37.62
N LEU A 226 -5.31 44.39 -38.43
CA LEU A 226 -5.12 44.45 -39.89
C LEU A 226 -6.02 45.49 -40.56
N ARG A 227 -7.18 45.83 -39.98
CA ARG A 227 -8.07 46.89 -40.49
C ARG A 227 -7.54 48.31 -40.24
N GLN A 228 -6.55 48.49 -39.37
CA GLN A 228 -5.93 49.79 -39.09
C GLN A 228 -4.72 50.10 -39.99
N VAL A 229 -4.10 49.08 -40.60
CA VAL A 229 -2.97 49.22 -41.52
C VAL A 229 -3.44 49.74 -42.88
N LYS A 230 -2.92 50.88 -43.33
CA LYS A 230 -3.17 51.38 -44.69
C LYS A 230 -2.08 50.88 -45.65
N PRO A 231 -2.37 50.68 -46.95
CA PRO A 231 -1.37 50.31 -47.94
C PRO A 231 -0.20 51.31 -48.05
N LEU A 232 -0.47 52.60 -47.82
CA LEU A 232 0.53 53.67 -47.87
C LEU A 232 1.53 53.57 -46.72
N ASP A 233 1.06 53.21 -45.52
CA ASP A 233 1.89 53.07 -44.32
C ASP A 233 2.97 51.97 -44.51
N LEU A 234 2.68 50.95 -45.33
CA LEU A 234 3.62 49.87 -45.69
C LEU A 234 4.62 50.30 -46.78
N ILE A 235 4.17 51.10 -47.76
CA ILE A 235 5.07 51.62 -48.81
C ILE A 235 6.05 52.63 -48.22
N THR A 236 5.61 53.52 -47.33
CA THR A 236 6.49 54.56 -46.77
C THR A 236 7.48 54.05 -45.74
N SER A 237 7.10 53.04 -44.94
CA SER A 237 8.03 52.35 -44.04
C SER A 237 9.06 51.49 -44.77
N TYR A 238 8.77 51.06 -46.01
CA TYR A 238 9.71 50.32 -46.87
C TYR A 238 10.60 51.23 -47.73
N ASP A 239 10.01 52.14 -48.52
CA ASP A 239 10.74 53.03 -49.44
C ASP A 239 11.41 54.23 -48.70
N GLY A 240 11.05 54.50 -47.43
CA GLY A 240 11.62 55.60 -46.62
C GLY A 240 11.17 57.00 -47.04
N ILE A 241 9.92 57.15 -47.49
CA ILE A 241 9.41 58.33 -48.20
C ILE A 241 8.49 59.22 -47.33
N ASP A 242 8.73 60.54 -47.37
CA ASP A 242 7.94 61.59 -46.72
C ASP A 242 6.46 61.64 -47.18
N GLU A 243 5.58 62.18 -46.31
CA GLU A 243 4.12 62.29 -46.55
C GLU A 243 3.73 62.97 -47.86
N SER A 244 4.52 63.92 -48.37
CA SER A 244 4.23 64.67 -49.59
C SER A 244 4.14 63.78 -50.84
N ALA A 245 4.99 62.77 -50.96
CA ALA A 245 5.01 61.87 -52.11
C ALA A 245 4.00 60.70 -51.99
N GLN A 246 3.40 60.47 -50.81
CA GLN A 246 2.29 59.53 -50.66
C GLN A 246 1.09 59.93 -51.54
N LEU A 247 0.80 61.23 -51.59
CA LEU A 247 -0.30 61.80 -52.37
C LEU A 247 -0.10 61.57 -53.87
N ASP A 248 1.13 61.72 -54.37
CA ASP A 248 1.45 61.49 -55.78
C ASP A 248 1.35 60.00 -56.17
N LEU A 249 1.73 59.07 -55.29
CA LEU A 249 1.57 57.63 -55.53
C LEU A 249 0.09 57.22 -55.67
N VAL A 250 -0.81 57.82 -54.87
CA VAL A 250 -2.26 57.62 -55.00
C VAL A 250 -2.80 58.31 -56.26
N ALA A 251 -2.42 59.56 -56.52
CA ALA A 251 -2.93 60.34 -57.64
C ALA A 251 -2.54 59.74 -59.01
N ASN A 252 -1.35 59.14 -59.11
CA ASN A 252 -0.88 58.43 -60.31
C ASN A 252 -1.39 56.99 -60.41
N GLY A 253 -2.10 56.47 -59.40
CA GLY A 253 -2.72 55.15 -59.43
C GLY A 253 -1.72 53.99 -59.40
N ASP A 254 -0.72 54.02 -58.51
CA ASP A 254 0.28 52.96 -58.41
C ASP A 254 -0.38 51.57 -58.20
N LYS A 255 0.05 50.61 -59.02
CA LYS A 255 -0.37 49.21 -58.94
C LYS A 255 0.01 48.58 -57.59
N ARG A 256 1.10 49.03 -56.95
CA ARG A 256 1.51 48.57 -55.61
C ARG A 256 0.41 48.84 -54.58
N VAL A 257 -0.07 50.09 -54.49
CA VAL A 257 -1.14 50.50 -53.54
C VAL A 257 -2.38 49.62 -53.70
N THR A 258 -2.82 49.38 -54.94
CA THR A 258 -4.02 48.55 -55.21
C THR A 258 -3.80 47.05 -54.95
N GLN A 259 -2.60 46.53 -55.21
CA GLN A 259 -2.24 45.14 -54.91
C GLN A 259 -2.13 44.89 -53.40
N ILE A 260 -1.52 45.81 -52.65
CA ILE A 260 -1.41 45.74 -51.18
C ILE A 260 -2.79 45.87 -50.53
N GLN A 261 -3.65 46.79 -50.99
CA GLN A 261 -5.04 46.90 -50.52
C GLN A 261 -5.83 45.61 -50.76
N LEU A 262 -5.63 44.94 -51.90
CA LEU A 262 -6.29 43.66 -52.21
C LEU A 262 -5.74 42.51 -51.35
N ALA A 263 -4.44 42.51 -51.03
CA ALA A 263 -3.83 41.53 -50.13
C ALA A 263 -4.36 41.69 -48.69
N LEU A 264 -4.29 42.90 -48.11
CA LEU A 264 -4.80 43.20 -46.76
C LEU A 264 -6.29 42.87 -46.62
N SER A 265 -7.12 43.28 -47.58
CA SER A 265 -8.56 42.99 -47.55
C SER A 265 -8.88 41.51 -47.75
N THR A 266 -8.08 40.75 -48.51
CA THR A 266 -8.26 39.30 -48.66
C THR A 266 -7.78 38.53 -47.42
N ALA A 267 -6.69 38.95 -46.78
CA ALA A 267 -6.24 38.36 -45.50
C ALA A 267 -7.30 38.56 -44.41
N ALA A 268 -7.82 39.77 -44.27
CA ALA A 268 -8.94 40.05 -43.35
C ALA A 268 -10.19 39.24 -43.72
N HIS A 269 -10.55 39.13 -45.00
CA HIS A 269 -11.70 38.35 -45.43
C HIS A 269 -11.57 36.86 -45.11
N LEU A 270 -10.38 36.25 -45.31
CA LEU A 270 -10.12 34.86 -44.93
C LEU A 270 -10.26 34.66 -43.42
N ILE A 271 -9.73 35.56 -42.59
CA ILE A 271 -9.81 35.45 -41.13
C ILE A 271 -11.26 35.64 -40.64
N GLU A 272 -12.03 36.55 -41.25
CA GLU A 272 -13.44 36.82 -40.93
C GLU A 272 -14.40 35.71 -41.42
N THR A 273 -14.04 34.97 -42.46
CA THR A 273 -14.84 33.86 -43.02
C THR A 273 -14.38 32.46 -42.57
N LEU A 274 -13.38 32.38 -41.69
CA LEU A 274 -12.83 31.13 -41.17
C LEU A 274 -13.94 30.20 -40.63
N PRO A 275 -14.19 29.02 -41.22
CA PRO A 275 -15.31 28.17 -40.82
C PRO A 275 -15.11 27.59 -39.41
N GLN A 276 -15.98 27.95 -38.47
CA GLN A 276 -16.02 27.37 -37.12
C GLN A 276 -16.96 26.16 -37.04
N ARG A 277 -16.58 25.14 -36.27
CA ARG A 277 -17.38 23.92 -36.07
C ARG A 277 -18.52 24.19 -35.08
N ARG A 278 -19.76 24.09 -35.55
CA ARG A 278 -20.95 24.25 -34.68
C ARG A 278 -21.44 22.90 -34.19
N ALA A 279 -21.81 22.81 -32.91
CA ALA A 279 -22.25 21.59 -32.22
C ALA A 279 -23.45 20.82 -32.83
N HIS A 280 -24.15 21.41 -33.80
CA HIS A 280 -25.31 20.81 -34.49
C HIS A 280 -25.17 20.80 -36.02
N ALA A 281 -24.03 21.23 -36.58
CA ALA A 281 -23.77 21.16 -38.01
C ALA A 281 -23.27 19.76 -38.42
N SER A 282 -23.60 19.32 -39.64
CA SER A 282 -23.05 18.07 -40.16
C SER A 282 -21.57 18.23 -40.52
N SER A 283 -20.75 17.21 -40.27
CA SER A 283 -19.32 17.23 -40.63
C SER A 283 -19.09 17.46 -42.13
N ALA A 284 -20.01 17.00 -42.98
CA ALA A 284 -19.95 17.23 -44.42
C ALA A 284 -20.20 18.70 -44.82
N GLU A 285 -21.17 19.37 -44.18
CA GLU A 285 -21.43 20.80 -44.41
C GLU A 285 -20.25 21.68 -43.94
N PHE A 286 -19.64 21.31 -42.81
CA PHE A 286 -18.42 21.96 -42.33
C PHE A 286 -17.26 21.77 -43.31
N LEU A 287 -16.97 20.53 -43.71
CA LEU A 287 -15.87 20.21 -44.63
C LEU A 287 -16.04 20.86 -46.02
N MET A 288 -17.28 21.03 -46.51
CA MET A 288 -17.54 21.75 -47.74
C MET A 288 -17.07 23.21 -47.66
N ARG A 289 -17.54 23.96 -46.64
CA ARG A 289 -17.11 25.36 -46.43
C ARG A 289 -15.62 25.47 -46.15
N TRP A 290 -15.07 24.52 -45.40
CA TRP A 290 -13.64 24.44 -45.11
C TRP A 290 -12.80 24.29 -46.37
N ASN A 291 -13.17 23.39 -47.28
CA ASN A 291 -12.43 23.16 -48.51
C ASN A 291 -12.53 24.34 -49.49
N GLU A 292 -13.70 25.00 -49.57
CA GLU A 292 -13.87 26.24 -50.34
C GLU A 292 -12.96 27.37 -49.81
N TRP A 293 -12.95 27.57 -48.49
CA TRP A 293 -12.11 28.56 -47.80
C TRP A 293 -10.62 28.25 -47.97
N LYS A 294 -10.21 27.00 -47.74
CA LYS A 294 -8.81 26.55 -47.86
C LYS A 294 -8.28 26.70 -49.29
N THR A 295 -9.09 26.36 -50.29
CA THR A 295 -8.75 26.59 -51.71
C THR A 295 -8.46 28.06 -52.02
N LEU A 296 -9.13 29.00 -51.33
CA LEU A 296 -8.84 30.43 -51.47
C LEU A 296 -7.53 30.83 -50.78
N ALA A 297 -7.26 30.31 -49.58
CA ALA A 297 -6.00 30.54 -48.86
C ALA A 297 -4.77 30.00 -49.63
N GLU A 298 -4.82 28.76 -50.11
CA GLU A 298 -3.77 28.12 -50.91
C GLU A 298 -3.43 28.93 -52.17
N ARG A 299 -4.44 29.46 -52.88
CA ARG A 299 -4.25 30.32 -54.06
C ARG A 299 -3.53 31.63 -53.75
N TRP A 300 -3.63 32.15 -52.54
CA TRP A 300 -2.93 33.37 -52.12
C TRP A 300 -1.56 33.09 -51.51
N ALA A 301 -1.36 31.93 -50.87
CA ALA A 301 -0.08 31.49 -50.32
C ALA A 301 1.05 31.35 -51.36
N VAL A 302 0.69 31.09 -52.63
CA VAL A 302 1.61 30.93 -53.78
C VAL A 302 1.63 32.17 -54.69
N LYS A 303 0.81 33.19 -54.40
CA LYS A 303 0.67 34.37 -55.25
C LYS A 303 1.83 35.36 -55.01
N SER A 304 2.41 35.89 -56.09
CA SER A 304 3.38 36.98 -56.00
C SER A 304 2.73 38.22 -55.37
N LEU A 305 3.38 38.75 -54.34
CA LEU A 305 3.02 40.01 -53.67
C LEU A 305 4.09 41.08 -53.99
N PRO A 306 3.77 42.38 -53.85
CA PRO A 306 4.78 43.45 -53.77
C PRO A 306 5.71 43.23 -52.57
N THR A 307 6.96 43.70 -52.66
CA THR A 307 8.01 43.49 -51.64
C THR A 307 7.59 44.05 -50.27
N GLU A 308 6.86 45.17 -50.28
CA GLU A 308 6.32 45.88 -49.12
C GLU A 308 5.21 45.10 -48.40
N ALA A 309 4.66 44.07 -49.06
CA ALA A 309 3.63 43.16 -48.55
C ALA A 309 4.12 41.71 -48.38
N GLU A 310 5.42 41.44 -48.54
CA GLU A 310 6.00 40.11 -48.27
C GLU A 310 5.66 39.53 -46.89
N PRO A 311 5.57 40.31 -45.78
CA PRO A 311 5.12 39.77 -44.49
C PRO A 311 3.73 39.11 -44.52
N LEU A 312 2.83 39.49 -45.44
CA LEU A 312 1.54 38.82 -45.61
C LEU A 312 1.67 37.42 -46.24
N ARG A 313 2.80 37.09 -46.89
CA ARG A 313 3.04 35.73 -47.41
C ARG A 313 3.05 34.69 -46.29
N ALA A 314 3.69 35.02 -45.15
CA ALA A 314 3.68 34.17 -43.96
C ALA A 314 2.25 33.91 -43.47
N VAL A 315 1.43 34.96 -43.37
CA VAL A 315 0.02 34.88 -42.96
C VAL A 315 -0.78 33.98 -43.92
N PHE A 316 -0.69 34.18 -45.24
CA PHE A 316 -1.40 33.34 -46.20
C PHE A 316 -0.92 31.87 -46.19
N GLN A 317 0.38 31.63 -46.00
CA GLN A 317 0.93 30.27 -45.93
C GLN A 317 0.48 29.53 -44.66
N ILE A 318 0.45 30.19 -43.50
CA ILE A 318 -0.10 29.63 -42.26
C ILE A 318 -1.60 29.34 -42.42
N LEU A 319 -2.39 30.29 -42.92
CA LEU A 319 -3.83 30.11 -43.17
C LEU A 319 -4.13 28.96 -44.15
N SER A 320 -3.23 28.67 -45.11
CA SER A 320 -3.38 27.51 -46.01
C SER A 320 -3.11 26.14 -45.34
N GLY A 321 -2.60 26.13 -44.11
CA GLY A 321 -2.20 24.90 -43.41
C GLY A 321 -0.86 24.33 -43.90
N ASN A 322 0.04 25.16 -44.41
CA ASN A 322 1.37 24.74 -44.83
C ASN A 322 2.27 24.49 -43.60
N ALA A 323 2.42 23.21 -43.24
CA ALA A 323 3.21 22.79 -42.06
C ALA A 323 4.65 23.35 -42.06
N LYS A 324 5.31 23.49 -43.22
CA LYS A 324 6.65 24.07 -43.28
C LYS A 324 6.67 25.55 -42.87
N ALA A 325 5.70 26.32 -43.32
CA ALA A 325 5.57 27.73 -42.94
C ALA A 325 5.12 27.91 -41.48
N ILE A 326 4.22 27.04 -40.99
CA ILE A 326 3.82 26.99 -39.58
C ILE A 326 5.05 26.72 -38.70
N ASN A 327 5.87 25.73 -39.05
CA ASN A 327 7.10 25.40 -38.32
C ASN A 327 8.15 26.50 -38.38
N GLN A 328 8.33 27.17 -39.52
CA GLN A 328 9.28 28.29 -39.67
C GLN A 328 8.95 29.53 -38.83
N HIS A 329 7.71 29.63 -38.33
CA HIS A 329 7.23 30.77 -37.55
C HIS A 329 6.77 30.42 -36.12
N SER A 330 6.60 29.13 -35.80
CA SER A 330 6.30 28.67 -34.44
C SER A 330 7.55 28.75 -33.56
N VAL A 331 7.34 28.94 -32.26
CA VAL A 331 8.44 29.02 -31.27
C VAL A 331 8.41 27.83 -30.30
N SER A 332 7.40 26.96 -30.38
CA SER A 332 7.28 25.73 -29.58
C SER A 332 6.41 24.69 -30.29
N TRP A 333 6.57 23.41 -29.93
CA TRP A 333 5.78 22.32 -30.51
C TRP A 333 4.29 22.46 -30.20
N GLN A 334 3.91 22.99 -29.03
CA GLN A 334 2.50 23.19 -28.67
C GLN A 334 1.81 24.19 -29.60
N GLN A 335 2.53 25.26 -29.98
CA GLN A 335 2.07 26.29 -30.92
C GLN A 335 1.97 25.73 -32.34
N SER A 336 2.97 24.96 -32.79
CA SER A 336 2.92 24.32 -34.12
C SER A 336 1.77 23.31 -34.22
N LEU A 337 1.64 22.41 -33.24
CA LEU A 337 0.55 21.42 -33.20
C LEU A 337 -0.83 22.10 -33.19
N GLY A 338 -0.99 23.17 -32.43
CA GLY A 338 -2.23 23.97 -32.43
C GLY A 338 -2.57 24.54 -33.81
N ALA A 339 -1.60 25.19 -34.46
CA ALA A 339 -1.77 25.76 -35.80
C ALA A 339 -1.97 24.68 -36.89
N ILE A 340 -1.31 23.53 -36.79
CA ILE A 340 -1.48 22.39 -37.69
C ILE A 340 -2.89 21.80 -37.52
N LEU A 341 -3.32 21.50 -36.30
CA LEU A 341 -4.67 21.00 -36.04
C LEU A 341 -5.73 22.00 -36.52
N PHE A 342 -5.51 23.31 -36.37
CA PHE A 342 -6.46 24.34 -36.80
C PHE A 342 -6.52 24.53 -38.32
N TYR A 343 -5.39 24.71 -39.00
CA TYR A 343 -5.33 25.08 -40.44
C TYR A 343 -5.07 23.91 -41.40
N LYS A 344 -4.52 22.79 -40.92
CA LYS A 344 -4.35 21.56 -41.70
C LYS A 344 -5.57 20.65 -41.56
N ALA A 345 -6.03 20.38 -40.32
CA ALA A 345 -6.98 19.29 -40.04
C ALA A 345 -7.98 19.55 -38.87
N PRO A 346 -8.89 20.54 -38.94
CA PRO A 346 -9.76 20.96 -37.82
C PRO A 346 -10.86 19.96 -37.39
N THR A 347 -10.99 18.83 -38.09
CA THR A 347 -11.94 17.76 -37.75
C THR A 347 -11.33 16.60 -36.97
N THR A 348 -10.00 16.59 -36.79
CA THR A 348 -9.22 15.56 -36.09
C THR A 348 -9.79 15.27 -34.69
N PRO A 349 -10.09 14.01 -34.35
CA PRO A 349 -10.44 13.60 -32.99
C PRO A 349 -9.19 13.47 -32.12
N ALA A 350 -9.35 13.54 -30.80
CA ALA A 350 -8.24 13.59 -29.85
C ALA A 350 -7.24 12.43 -30.01
N ASP A 351 -7.73 11.22 -30.25
CA ASP A 351 -6.95 9.98 -30.44
C ASP A 351 -6.08 9.96 -31.70
N GLN A 352 -6.32 10.86 -32.66
CA GLN A 352 -5.53 11.01 -33.90
C GLN A 352 -4.59 12.22 -33.88
N ALA A 353 -4.57 13.01 -32.79
CA ALA A 353 -3.68 14.17 -32.67
C ALA A 353 -2.19 13.78 -32.79
N THR A 354 -1.82 12.57 -32.35
CA THR A 354 -0.49 11.98 -32.45
C THR A 354 0.09 11.98 -33.86
N GLU A 355 -0.74 11.76 -34.89
CA GLU A 355 -0.29 11.70 -36.29
C GLU A 355 0.32 13.04 -36.75
N PHE A 356 -0.10 14.15 -36.15
CA PHE A 356 0.36 15.49 -36.47
C PHE A 356 1.60 15.93 -35.66
N LEU A 357 2.07 15.13 -34.68
CA LEU A 357 3.34 15.40 -34.01
C LEU A 357 4.52 15.29 -34.98
N TYR A 358 4.48 14.34 -35.92
CA TYR A 358 5.50 14.22 -36.99
C TYR A 358 5.59 15.46 -37.91
N ASP A 359 4.52 16.25 -38.01
CA ASP A 359 4.53 17.53 -38.73
C ASP A 359 5.13 18.70 -37.91
N CYS A 360 5.43 18.52 -36.61
CA CYS A 360 5.78 19.62 -35.69
C CYS A 360 7.30 19.85 -35.56
N ALA A 361 7.72 21.11 -35.67
CA ALA A 361 9.04 21.56 -35.24
C ALA A 361 9.09 21.85 -33.73
N HIS A 362 10.31 21.99 -33.19
CA HIS A 362 10.59 22.25 -31.77
C HIS A 362 10.09 21.16 -30.80
N LEU A 363 9.93 19.93 -31.30
CA LEU A 363 9.88 18.74 -30.46
C LEU A 363 11.25 18.52 -29.78
N PRO A 364 11.32 18.11 -28.50
CA PRO A 364 12.59 17.88 -27.83
C PRO A 364 13.41 16.73 -28.45
N ARG A 365 14.76 16.83 -28.46
CA ARG A 365 15.68 15.89 -29.12
C ARG A 365 15.38 14.41 -28.81
N ASP A 366 15.23 14.05 -27.53
CA ASP A 366 14.91 12.67 -27.10
C ASP A 366 13.67 12.10 -27.83
N PHE A 367 12.62 12.91 -27.92
CA PHE A 367 11.31 12.52 -28.44
C PHE A 367 11.30 12.54 -29.98
N ARG A 368 12.09 13.44 -30.59
CA ARG A 368 12.32 13.44 -32.04
C ARG A 368 13.05 12.17 -32.46
N TYR A 369 14.04 11.71 -31.70
CA TYR A 369 14.71 10.42 -31.91
C TYR A 369 13.76 9.22 -31.71
N GLU A 370 12.94 9.21 -30.66
CA GLU A 370 11.89 8.19 -30.46
C GLU A 370 10.88 8.11 -31.63
N LEU A 371 10.68 9.21 -32.38
CA LEU A 371 9.77 9.29 -33.54
C LEU A 371 10.43 8.97 -34.89
N THR A 372 11.69 9.37 -35.14
CA THR A 372 12.34 9.20 -36.45
C THR A 372 13.33 8.04 -36.51
N GLY A 373 13.93 7.65 -35.39
CA GLY A 373 15.00 6.64 -35.33
C GLY A 373 16.33 7.09 -35.97
N GLU A 374 16.50 8.39 -36.23
CA GLU A 374 17.69 8.96 -36.85
C GLU A 374 18.53 9.71 -35.81
N GLU A 375 19.75 9.24 -35.56
CA GLU A 375 20.78 10.01 -34.87
C GLU A 375 21.34 11.08 -35.83
N GLU A 376 21.09 12.36 -35.54
CA GLU A 376 21.83 13.45 -36.20
C GLU A 376 23.29 13.39 -35.73
N GLU A 377 24.21 12.98 -36.63
CA GLU A 377 25.65 13.04 -36.39
C GLU A 377 26.05 14.49 -36.06
N ASP A 378 26.60 14.72 -34.86
CA ASP A 378 27.02 16.06 -34.44
C ASP A 378 28.20 16.52 -35.33
N ILE A 379 27.92 17.40 -36.30
CA ILE A 379 28.93 18.01 -37.19
C ILE A 379 29.85 18.90 -36.36
N SER A 380 30.89 18.30 -35.79
CA SER A 380 31.89 18.99 -34.98
C SER A 380 32.69 19.98 -35.83
N LEU A 381 32.83 21.21 -35.31
CA LEU A 381 33.53 22.29 -35.99
C LEU A 381 35.04 22.01 -36.08
N SER A 382 35.60 22.28 -37.25
CA SER A 382 37.02 22.17 -37.55
C SER A 382 37.88 23.16 -36.75
N THR A 383 38.97 22.66 -36.17
CA THR A 383 40.21 23.43 -35.94
C THR A 383 41.40 22.54 -36.28
N ASP A 384 42.17 22.98 -37.28
CA ASP A 384 43.64 22.95 -37.43
C ASP A 384 44.42 22.04 -36.44
N ASP A 385 45.34 21.16 -36.85
CA ASP A 385 46.47 21.42 -37.77
C ASP A 385 47.19 20.13 -38.27
N GLU A 386 48.21 20.31 -39.13
CA GLU A 386 49.39 19.43 -39.41
C GLU A 386 49.29 18.13 -40.29
N GLU A 387 49.89 18.26 -41.50
CA GLU A 387 50.89 17.40 -42.19
C GLU A 387 50.61 16.00 -42.81
N GLU A 388 50.66 16.00 -44.16
CA GLU A 388 51.39 15.12 -45.11
C GLU A 388 51.22 13.58 -45.20
N SER A 389 51.29 13.12 -46.47
CA SER A 389 51.68 11.78 -46.96
C SER A 389 50.69 10.61 -46.75
N ASP A 390 50.61 9.60 -47.62
CA ASP A 390 50.87 9.52 -49.07
C ASP A 390 50.24 8.22 -49.61
N ALA A 391 49.97 8.14 -50.91
CA ALA A 391 49.73 6.89 -51.67
C ALA A 391 48.47 6.06 -51.27
N GLU A 392 47.96 5.12 -52.07
CA GLU A 392 47.97 4.89 -53.53
C GLU A 392 46.85 3.87 -53.85
N MET A 393 46.26 3.94 -55.06
CA MET A 393 45.59 2.84 -55.77
C MET A 393 44.33 2.21 -55.11
N ASP A 394 43.40 1.56 -55.83
CA ASP A 394 43.06 1.56 -57.26
C ASP A 394 41.61 1.05 -57.41
N ASP A 395 40.97 1.38 -58.55
CA ASP A 395 39.92 0.59 -59.22
C ASP A 395 38.57 0.27 -58.48
N GLU A 396 37.44 0.04 -59.15
CA GLU A 396 37.14 0.06 -60.59
C GLU A 396 35.68 0.55 -60.84
N GLN A 397 35.45 1.17 -62.01
CA GLN A 397 34.32 1.00 -62.97
C GLN A 397 32.92 0.54 -62.47
N ASP A 398 31.77 1.01 -63.00
CA ASP A 398 31.50 1.53 -64.35
C ASP A 398 30.09 2.16 -64.53
N LYS A 399 29.95 3.21 -65.39
CA LYS A 399 28.85 3.53 -66.35
C LYS A 399 27.38 3.73 -65.87
N ASP A 400 26.42 4.31 -66.61
CA ASP A 400 26.25 5.22 -67.80
C ASP A 400 24.74 5.59 -67.84
N GLU A 401 24.13 6.63 -68.44
CA GLU A 401 24.43 7.96 -69.06
C GLU A 401 23.12 8.80 -68.82
N SER A 402 22.90 10.10 -69.07
CA SER A 402 23.60 11.25 -69.68
C SER A 402 23.04 12.53 -68.99
N ALA A 403 23.81 13.48 -68.45
CA ALA A 403 24.70 14.46 -69.11
C ALA A 403 23.99 15.65 -69.81
N LYS A 404 24.67 16.82 -69.76
CA LYS A 404 24.48 18.09 -70.50
C LYS A 404 23.53 19.16 -69.93
N ASP A 405 23.82 20.47 -70.09
CA ASP A 405 25.08 21.23 -70.24
C ASP A 405 24.70 22.73 -70.25
N ALA A 406 25.41 23.57 -69.49
CA ALA A 406 25.71 24.97 -69.82
C ALA A 406 26.57 25.62 -68.71
N SER A 407 27.68 26.23 -69.08
CA SER A 407 28.62 26.95 -68.21
C SER A 407 28.72 28.44 -68.63
N MET A 408 29.58 29.21 -67.94
CA MET A 408 30.18 30.49 -68.40
C MET A 408 29.24 31.74 -68.38
N ASP A 409 29.68 32.97 -68.04
CA ASP A 409 31.00 33.47 -67.62
C ASP A 409 30.92 34.79 -66.78
N GLU A 410 32.10 35.24 -66.33
CA GLU A 410 32.64 36.55 -65.83
C GLU A 410 31.89 37.88 -66.18
N GLU A 411 32.10 39.11 -65.65
CA GLU A 411 32.94 39.79 -64.60
C GLU A 411 32.12 41.03 -64.06
N SER A 412 32.51 42.12 -63.36
CA SER A 412 33.78 42.78 -62.92
C SER A 412 33.55 43.81 -61.77
N GLY A 413 34.64 44.27 -61.12
CA GLY A 413 34.83 45.61 -60.48
C GLY A 413 34.16 45.93 -59.12
N LEU A 414 34.84 46.26 -57.99
CA LEU A 414 35.83 47.33 -57.63
C LEU A 414 35.27 48.75 -57.39
N GLU A 415 35.13 49.19 -56.11
CA GLU A 415 36.03 50.18 -55.46
C GLU A 415 35.67 50.46 -53.96
N SER A 416 36.23 51.51 -53.33
CA SER A 416 36.62 51.53 -51.90
C SER A 416 35.86 52.41 -50.87
N LYS A 417 35.95 51.97 -49.60
CA LYS A 417 35.83 52.65 -48.26
C LYS A 417 36.27 54.14 -48.17
N PRO A 418 36.00 54.95 -47.09
CA PRO A 418 35.83 54.54 -45.66
C PRO A 418 34.90 55.36 -44.69
N SER A 419 34.80 54.86 -43.43
CA SER A 419 34.53 55.57 -42.13
C SER A 419 33.16 56.23 -41.86
N SER A 420 32.58 56.22 -40.63
CA SER A 420 32.98 55.63 -39.32
C SER A 420 31.85 55.69 -38.26
N ILE A 421 31.88 54.78 -37.25
CA ILE A 421 31.28 54.93 -35.87
C ILE A 421 29.72 54.89 -35.82
N THR A 422 29.01 54.06 -35.02
CA THR A 422 29.38 53.07 -33.98
C THR A 422 28.35 51.90 -33.88
N SER A 423 28.66 50.90 -33.06
CA SER A 423 27.82 49.82 -32.47
C SER A 423 26.29 50.07 -32.41
N ASP A 424 25.43 49.07 -32.65
CA ASP A 424 25.24 47.96 -31.69
C ASP A 424 25.04 46.53 -32.28
N ARG A 425 25.00 45.50 -31.43
CA ARG A 425 24.92 44.05 -31.75
C ARG A 425 23.79 43.33 -30.99
N SER A 426 22.64 43.04 -31.64
CA SER A 426 21.73 41.96 -31.19
C SER A 426 20.60 41.61 -32.18
N SER A 427 20.88 40.87 -33.27
CA SER A 427 19.83 40.27 -34.14
C SER A 427 20.38 39.28 -35.20
N ARG A 428 21.04 38.21 -34.77
CA ARG A 428 21.30 37.02 -35.62
C ARG A 428 21.04 35.75 -34.83
N ASN A 429 20.62 34.70 -35.54
CA ASN A 429 20.29 33.39 -34.97
C ASN A 429 21.49 32.84 -34.18
N VAL A 430 21.39 32.92 -32.85
CA VAL A 430 22.06 31.97 -31.98
C VAL A 430 21.13 30.76 -31.92
N THR A 431 21.56 29.66 -32.54
CA THR A 431 21.06 28.34 -32.17
C THR A 431 21.36 28.17 -30.68
N ARG A 432 20.32 28.29 -29.84
CA ARG A 432 20.46 27.94 -28.43
C ARG A 432 20.91 26.48 -28.36
N PRO A 433 21.81 26.09 -27.44
CA PRO A 433 21.96 24.68 -27.12
C PRO A 433 20.58 24.17 -26.70
N GLU A 434 20.12 23.07 -27.31
CA GLU A 434 18.78 22.57 -27.05
C GLU A 434 18.70 22.03 -25.62
N GLU A 435 17.95 22.73 -24.77
CA GLU A 435 17.77 22.35 -23.37
C GLU A 435 16.98 21.03 -23.29
N PRO A 436 17.35 20.11 -22.37
CA PRO A 436 16.71 18.81 -22.26
C PRO A 436 15.22 18.95 -21.92
N ALA A 437 14.39 18.09 -22.52
CA ALA A 437 12.94 18.17 -22.44
C ALA A 437 12.44 18.34 -21.01
N SER A 438 11.58 19.34 -20.76
CA SER A 438 11.04 19.53 -19.41
C SER A 438 10.17 18.34 -18.99
N PRO A 439 10.08 18.00 -17.69
CA PRO A 439 9.15 16.97 -17.21
C PRO A 439 7.70 17.23 -17.62
N LEU A 440 7.30 18.50 -17.72
CA LEU A 440 5.99 18.89 -18.25
C LEU A 440 5.87 18.52 -19.74
N ASP A 441 6.81 18.92 -20.60
CA ASP A 441 6.77 18.61 -22.04
C ASP A 441 6.68 17.10 -22.28
N ARG A 442 7.53 16.29 -21.64
CA ARG A 442 7.47 14.82 -21.75
C ARG A 442 6.12 14.26 -21.29
N THR A 443 5.51 14.84 -20.25
CA THR A 443 4.17 14.44 -19.76
C THR A 443 3.05 14.84 -20.73
N LEU A 444 3.11 16.04 -21.32
CA LEU A 444 2.13 16.55 -22.27
C LEU A 444 2.16 15.77 -23.60
N LEU A 445 3.37 15.43 -24.08
CA LEU A 445 3.57 14.62 -25.29
C LEU A 445 3.03 13.19 -25.09
N ALA A 446 3.36 12.55 -23.97
CA ALA A 446 2.84 11.21 -23.63
C ALA A 446 1.31 11.20 -23.45
N LEU A 447 0.72 12.28 -22.92
CA LEU A 447 -0.74 12.44 -22.84
C LEU A 447 -1.37 12.45 -24.24
N ILE A 448 -0.80 13.21 -25.19
CA ILE A 448 -1.27 13.32 -26.58
C ILE A 448 -1.09 12.00 -27.34
N GLN A 449 0.01 11.27 -27.11
CA GLN A 449 0.25 9.94 -27.67
C GLN A 449 -0.72 8.85 -27.16
N PHE A 450 -1.44 9.11 -26.07
CA PHE A 450 -2.17 8.10 -25.30
C PHE A 450 -1.29 6.97 -24.73
N ASP A 451 -0.02 7.24 -24.41
CA ASP A 451 0.86 6.29 -23.70
C ASP A 451 0.72 6.46 -22.18
N GLN A 452 -0.09 5.60 -21.55
CA GLN A 452 -0.31 5.66 -20.10
C GLN A 452 0.94 5.31 -19.29
N ALA A 453 1.86 4.51 -19.83
CA ALA A 453 3.09 4.13 -19.14
C ALA A 453 4.07 5.31 -19.08
N SER A 454 4.24 6.04 -20.18
CA SER A 454 5.05 7.26 -20.21
C SER A 454 4.41 8.42 -19.44
N VAL A 455 3.08 8.59 -19.50
CA VAL A 455 2.36 9.56 -18.66
C VAL A 455 2.64 9.29 -17.17
N ILE A 456 2.56 8.04 -16.74
CA ILE A 456 2.89 7.65 -15.36
C ILE A 456 4.38 7.87 -15.06
N ARG A 457 5.30 7.53 -15.97
CA ARG A 457 6.75 7.71 -15.80
C ARG A 457 7.17 9.17 -15.64
N TYR A 458 6.66 10.07 -16.47
CA TYR A 458 7.11 11.46 -16.51
C TYR A 458 6.40 12.35 -15.47
N SER A 459 5.11 12.13 -15.19
CA SER A 459 4.39 12.91 -14.17
C SER A 459 4.93 12.73 -12.75
N GLN A 460 5.61 11.62 -12.44
CA GLN A 460 6.34 11.38 -11.18
C GLN A 460 7.41 12.45 -10.90
N GLN A 461 7.98 13.05 -11.95
CA GLN A 461 9.07 14.03 -11.86
C GLN A 461 8.56 15.45 -11.55
N ILE A 462 7.24 15.68 -11.63
CA ILE A 462 6.61 16.99 -11.38
C ILE A 462 6.12 17.07 -9.92
N ASP A 463 5.16 16.21 -9.54
CA ASP A 463 4.72 16.04 -8.15
C ASP A 463 4.02 14.67 -7.97
N ILE A 464 4.14 14.07 -6.78
CA ILE A 464 3.46 12.82 -6.41
C ILE A 464 1.92 12.93 -6.50
N TRP A 465 1.35 14.12 -6.30
CA TRP A 465 -0.06 14.41 -6.55
C TRP A 465 -0.45 14.10 -7.99
N LEU A 466 0.36 14.52 -8.97
CA LEU A 466 -0.01 14.46 -10.38
C LEU A 466 -0.09 13.01 -10.86
N VAL A 467 0.97 12.22 -10.67
CA VAL A 467 0.97 10.79 -11.03
C VAL A 467 -0.15 10.02 -10.32
N THR A 468 -0.41 10.32 -9.05
CA THR A 468 -1.43 9.61 -8.27
C THR A 468 -2.84 9.81 -8.83
N HIS A 469 -3.20 11.06 -9.12
CA HIS A 469 -4.52 11.37 -9.63
C HIS A 469 -4.67 11.04 -11.12
N LEU A 470 -3.60 11.13 -11.91
CA LEU A 470 -3.57 10.59 -13.29
C LEU A 470 -3.82 9.08 -13.29
N ALA A 471 -3.10 8.30 -12.48
CA ALA A 471 -3.26 6.85 -12.42
C ALA A 471 -4.65 6.42 -11.90
N ASP A 472 -5.18 7.08 -10.87
CA ASP A 472 -6.53 6.83 -10.36
C ASP A 472 -7.63 7.21 -11.37
N PHE A 473 -7.44 8.27 -12.15
CA PHE A 473 -8.36 8.69 -13.20
C PHE A 473 -8.33 7.76 -14.42
N LEU A 474 -7.14 7.32 -14.85
CA LEU A 474 -6.96 6.40 -15.97
C LEU A 474 -7.49 4.99 -15.65
N ASP A 475 -7.33 4.46 -14.43
CA ASP A 475 -7.98 3.20 -14.01
C ASP A 475 -9.51 3.33 -14.06
N LYS A 476 -10.06 4.42 -13.52
CA LYS A 476 -11.52 4.69 -13.51
C LYS A 476 -12.12 4.82 -14.90
N LEU A 477 -11.41 5.43 -15.84
CA LEU A 477 -11.83 5.51 -17.24
C LEU A 477 -11.61 4.22 -18.05
N GLY A 478 -10.81 3.28 -17.52
CA GLY A 478 -10.52 1.98 -18.14
C GLY A 478 -9.35 2.00 -19.14
N TYR A 479 -8.35 2.85 -18.93
CA TYR A 479 -7.14 2.95 -19.77
C TYR A 479 -5.89 2.29 -19.16
N LEU A 480 -5.96 1.70 -17.96
CA LEU A 480 -4.86 0.92 -17.37
C LEU A 480 -5.18 -0.58 -17.42
N ASP A 481 -4.36 -1.35 -18.14
CA ASP A 481 -4.55 -2.78 -18.39
C ASP A 481 -4.14 -3.67 -17.19
N GLU A 482 -4.89 -4.77 -17.00
CA GLU A 482 -4.70 -5.70 -15.87
C GLU A 482 -3.45 -6.61 -15.97
N VAL A 483 -2.61 -6.44 -17.00
CA VAL A 483 -1.47 -7.34 -17.31
C VAL A 483 -0.43 -7.40 -16.17
N SER A 484 -0.42 -6.42 -15.26
CA SER A 484 0.45 -6.40 -14.07
C SER A 484 0.05 -7.40 -12.96
N ALA A 485 -1.04 -8.17 -13.10
CA ALA A 485 -1.61 -9.06 -12.07
C ALA A 485 -0.75 -10.27 -11.62
N SER A 486 0.57 -10.25 -11.88
CA SER A 486 1.56 -11.21 -11.36
C SER A 486 2.38 -10.67 -10.17
N VAL A 487 2.33 -9.37 -9.90
CA VAL A 487 2.92 -8.72 -8.72
C VAL A 487 1.79 -8.10 -7.88
N HIS A 488 1.99 -7.94 -6.57
CA HIS A 488 0.94 -7.48 -5.67
C HIS A 488 0.68 -5.97 -5.82
N ASN A 489 -0.61 -5.61 -5.88
CA ASN A 489 -1.20 -4.27 -6.07
C ASN A 489 -1.24 -3.77 -7.53
N ASN A 490 -2.36 -3.11 -7.88
CA ASN A 490 -2.51 -2.37 -9.13
C ASN A 490 -1.55 -1.16 -9.15
N ILE A 491 -1.10 -0.72 -10.33
CA ILE A 491 -0.27 0.49 -10.50
C ILE A 491 -0.95 1.70 -9.85
N ARG A 492 -2.27 1.81 -10.03
CA ARG A 492 -3.13 2.79 -9.35
C ARG A 492 -3.04 2.72 -7.82
N ASP A 493 -3.08 1.52 -7.25
CA ASP A 493 -3.02 1.33 -5.79
C ASP A 493 -1.64 1.64 -5.22
N PHE A 494 -0.56 1.42 -5.98
CA PHE A 494 0.80 1.79 -5.57
C PHE A 494 0.94 3.29 -5.35
N PHE A 495 0.53 4.13 -6.31
CA PHE A 495 0.64 5.58 -6.17
C PHE A 495 -0.34 6.15 -5.14
N VAL A 496 -1.59 5.66 -5.10
CA VAL A 496 -2.57 6.08 -4.07
C VAL A 496 -2.08 5.72 -2.65
N PHE A 497 -1.42 4.56 -2.48
CA PHE A 497 -0.80 4.19 -1.21
C PHE A 497 0.37 5.12 -0.85
N ALA A 498 1.36 5.29 -1.75
CA ALA A 498 2.54 6.12 -1.50
C ALA A 498 2.18 7.59 -1.20
N TYR A 499 1.20 8.13 -1.92
CA TYR A 499 0.67 9.47 -1.65
C TYR A 499 -0.06 9.54 -0.31
N GLY A 500 -0.92 8.56 -0.01
CA GLY A 500 -1.59 8.44 1.29
C GLY A 500 -0.61 8.33 2.47
N GLU A 501 0.52 7.64 2.28
CA GLU A 501 1.62 7.50 3.25
C GLU A 501 2.36 8.83 3.49
N SER A 502 2.64 9.60 2.43
CA SER A 502 3.21 10.95 2.56
C SER A 502 2.29 11.89 3.36
N LEU A 503 0.97 11.80 3.12
CA LEU A 503 -0.04 12.63 3.79
C LEU A 503 -0.32 12.18 5.24
N ILE A 504 -0.31 10.87 5.54
CA ILE A 504 -0.54 10.36 6.90
C ILE A 504 0.62 10.66 7.84
N THR A 505 1.83 10.75 7.30
CA THR A 505 3.03 11.18 8.02
C THR A 505 2.99 12.67 8.41
N ASN A 506 2.25 13.51 7.68
CA ASN A 506 2.14 14.94 7.97
C ASN A 506 1.09 15.26 9.05
N ALA A 507 1.51 15.95 10.11
CA ALA A 507 0.69 16.29 11.27
C ALA A 507 -0.58 17.11 10.97
N HIS A 508 -0.67 17.78 9.81
CA HIS A 508 -1.85 18.54 9.37
C HIS A 508 -2.74 17.76 8.40
N TYR A 509 -2.17 16.95 7.51
CA TYR A 509 -2.90 16.26 6.42
C TYR A 509 -3.26 14.81 6.74
N TRP A 510 -2.97 14.30 7.94
CA TRP A 510 -3.19 12.90 8.28
C TRP A 510 -4.62 12.38 8.06
N GLN A 511 -5.64 13.24 8.19
CA GLN A 511 -7.02 12.87 7.88
C GLN A 511 -7.25 12.56 6.39
N LEU A 512 -6.53 13.28 5.52
CA LEU A 512 -6.54 13.07 4.07
C LEU A 512 -5.71 11.83 3.68
N GLY A 513 -4.59 11.59 4.36
CA GLY A 513 -3.82 10.35 4.21
C GLY A 513 -4.65 9.09 4.53
N VAL A 514 -5.41 9.11 5.62
CA VAL A 514 -6.37 8.04 5.96
C VAL A 514 -7.42 7.84 4.86
N TYR A 515 -7.89 8.91 4.20
CA TYR A 515 -8.86 8.79 3.11
C TYR A 515 -8.27 8.06 1.89
N TYR A 516 -7.10 8.47 1.41
CA TYR A 516 -6.43 7.79 0.27
C TYR A 516 -6.07 6.35 0.62
N LEU A 517 -5.50 6.09 1.80
CA LEU A 517 -5.19 4.72 2.24
C LEU A 517 -6.45 3.84 2.37
N SER A 518 -7.59 4.39 2.79
CA SER A 518 -8.85 3.63 2.86
C SER A 518 -9.40 3.21 1.49
N SER A 519 -8.90 3.85 0.41
CA SER A 519 -9.23 3.52 -0.98
C SER A 519 -8.35 2.41 -1.57
N CYS A 520 -7.39 1.87 -0.80
CA CYS A 520 -6.51 0.76 -1.17
C CYS A 520 -6.86 -0.50 -0.36
N PRO A 521 -7.43 -1.55 -0.98
CA PRO A 521 -7.89 -2.73 -0.25
C PRO A 521 -6.73 -3.53 0.37
N GLY A 522 -6.89 -3.94 1.63
CA GLY A 522 -5.91 -4.75 2.36
C GLY A 522 -4.72 -3.94 2.88
N SER A 523 -3.79 -3.55 2.00
CA SER A 523 -2.54 -2.85 2.35
C SER A 523 -2.79 -1.54 3.10
N GLY A 524 -3.72 -0.72 2.60
CA GLY A 524 -4.05 0.58 3.17
C GLY A 524 -4.61 0.51 4.59
N MET A 525 -5.35 -0.55 4.94
CA MET A 525 -5.88 -0.74 6.30
C MET A 525 -4.77 -1.04 7.32
N VAL A 526 -3.78 -1.86 6.94
CA VAL A 526 -2.61 -2.15 7.79
C VAL A 526 -1.74 -0.91 7.99
N ALA A 527 -1.62 -0.05 6.96
CA ALA A 527 -0.97 1.24 7.06
C ALA A 527 -1.74 2.19 8.00
N ILE A 528 -3.06 2.33 7.84
CA ILE A 528 -3.91 3.13 8.74
C ILE A 528 -3.75 2.67 10.19
N GLU A 529 -3.77 1.36 10.44
CA GLU A 529 -3.57 0.78 11.78
C GLU A 529 -2.19 1.16 12.36
N THR A 530 -1.14 1.03 11.55
CA THR A 530 0.25 1.30 11.94
C THR A 530 0.54 2.79 12.17
N TYR A 531 -0.06 3.68 11.37
CA TYR A 531 0.16 5.12 11.47
C TYR A 531 -0.73 5.78 12.53
N LEU A 532 -2.01 5.42 12.65
CA LEU A 532 -2.90 6.00 13.66
C LEU A 532 -2.53 5.59 15.10
N THR A 533 -1.88 4.44 15.30
CA THR A 533 -1.32 4.03 16.61
C THR A 533 -0.04 4.77 16.98
N ARG A 534 0.64 5.43 16.02
CA ARG A 534 1.89 6.19 16.23
C ARG A 534 1.70 7.70 16.18
N LEU A 535 0.57 8.19 15.67
CA LEU A 535 0.28 9.62 15.53
C LEU A 535 0.33 10.33 16.90
N PRO A 536 1.04 11.46 17.06
CA PRO A 536 1.11 12.15 18.35
C PRO A 536 -0.26 12.68 18.76
N LEU A 537 -0.71 12.37 19.98
CA LEU A 537 -2.04 12.70 20.50
C LEU A 537 -1.96 13.84 21.52
N ASP A 538 -1.73 15.04 20.98
CA ASP A 538 -1.41 16.25 21.74
C ASP A 538 -2.65 16.98 22.27
N THR A 539 -3.81 16.73 21.67
CA THR A 539 -5.08 17.34 22.05
C THR A 539 -6.19 16.30 22.06
N GLU A 540 -7.09 16.40 23.05
CA GLU A 540 -8.24 15.50 23.18
C GLU A 540 -9.12 15.48 21.91
N ARG A 541 -9.21 16.62 21.21
CA ARG A 541 -9.96 16.77 19.95
C ARG A 541 -9.35 15.95 18.80
N LYS A 542 -8.02 15.71 18.83
CA LYS A 542 -7.32 14.79 17.91
C LYS A 542 -7.56 13.34 18.33
N THR A 543 -7.44 13.01 19.62
CA THR A 543 -7.75 11.69 20.18
C THR A 543 -9.16 11.21 19.82
N ARG A 544 -10.20 12.02 20.09
CA ARG A 544 -11.59 11.68 19.76
C ARG A 544 -11.80 11.42 18.25
N LYS A 545 -11.12 12.17 17.37
CA LYS A 545 -11.15 11.95 15.92
C LYS A 545 -10.50 10.61 15.52
N VAL A 546 -9.33 10.30 16.07
CA VAL A 546 -8.61 9.04 15.78
C VAL A 546 -9.43 7.84 16.25
N LEU A 547 -9.98 7.87 17.46
CA LEU A 547 -10.81 6.79 18.00
C LEU A 547 -12.09 6.58 17.17
N ALA A 548 -12.75 7.65 16.73
CA ALA A 548 -13.92 7.54 15.85
C ALA A 548 -13.59 6.92 14.48
N LEU A 549 -12.43 7.25 13.89
CA LEU A 549 -11.97 6.65 12.64
C LEU A 549 -11.66 5.16 12.80
N LEU A 550 -10.89 4.79 13.82
CA LEU A 550 -10.57 3.38 14.13
C LEU A 550 -11.84 2.55 14.35
N GLN A 551 -12.83 3.11 15.06
CA GLN A 551 -14.14 2.48 15.24
C GLN A 551 -14.93 2.35 13.93
N SER A 552 -14.89 3.35 13.03
CA SER A 552 -15.59 3.29 11.74
C SER A 552 -15.01 2.24 10.77
N TYR A 553 -13.72 1.93 10.89
CA TYR A 553 -13.04 0.89 10.11
C TYR A 553 -13.00 -0.49 10.82
N GLY A 554 -13.51 -0.62 12.04
CA GLY A 554 -13.50 -1.88 12.80
C GLY A 554 -12.12 -2.32 13.30
N LEU A 555 -11.18 -1.38 13.48
CA LEU A 555 -9.80 -1.65 13.89
C LEU A 555 -9.68 -1.72 15.42
N ASP A 556 -10.36 -2.71 16.02
CA ASP A 556 -10.53 -2.85 17.48
C ASP A 556 -9.19 -2.93 18.25
N TYR A 557 -8.18 -3.61 17.70
CA TYR A 557 -6.86 -3.75 18.35
C TYR A 557 -6.10 -2.43 18.44
N ALA A 558 -6.10 -1.64 17.35
CA ALA A 558 -5.57 -0.28 17.36
C ALA A 558 -6.38 0.66 18.24
N TYR A 559 -7.72 0.56 18.24
CA TYR A 559 -8.59 1.34 19.12
C TYR A 559 -8.21 1.12 20.60
N GLN A 560 -8.12 -0.15 21.03
CA GLN A 560 -7.67 -0.49 22.39
C GLN A 560 -6.25 0.00 22.69
N THR A 561 -5.35 -0.07 21.70
CA THR A 561 -3.94 0.35 21.85
C THR A 561 -3.78 1.87 21.97
N VAL A 562 -4.57 2.65 21.22
CA VAL A 562 -4.65 4.11 21.37
C VAL A 562 -5.23 4.47 22.73
N CYS A 563 -6.36 3.88 23.11
CA CYS A 563 -6.96 4.08 24.44
C CYS A 563 -5.98 3.75 25.58
N ARG A 564 -5.26 2.62 25.50
CA ARG A 564 -4.22 2.21 26.46
C ARG A 564 -3.08 3.24 26.57
N THR A 565 -2.66 3.83 25.46
CA THR A 565 -1.57 4.83 25.43
C THR A 565 -2.02 6.16 26.02
N VAL A 566 -3.21 6.63 25.67
CA VAL A 566 -3.81 7.85 26.22
C VAL A 566 -4.12 7.70 27.71
N ALA A 567 -4.62 6.52 28.13
CA ALA A 567 -4.86 6.19 29.52
C ALA A 567 -3.58 6.21 30.36
N ARG A 568 -2.45 5.73 29.81
CA ARG A 568 -1.14 5.80 30.46
C ARG A 568 -0.68 7.25 30.63
N ARG A 569 -0.75 8.07 29.57
CA ARG A 569 -0.39 9.50 29.65
C ARG A 569 -1.20 10.21 30.76
N HIS A 570 -2.52 10.03 30.79
CA HIS A 570 -3.34 10.61 31.85
C HIS A 570 -3.04 10.05 33.25
N LEU A 571 -2.60 8.80 33.37
CA LEU A 571 -2.15 8.23 34.65
C LEU A 571 -0.84 8.88 35.13
N ASP A 572 0.13 9.04 34.22
CA ASP A 572 1.41 9.69 34.49
C ASP A 572 1.21 11.20 34.80
N ASP A 573 0.24 11.86 34.16
CA ASP A 573 -0.23 13.22 34.45
C ASP A 573 -1.11 13.33 35.71
N GLY A 574 -1.37 12.24 36.46
CA GLY A 574 -2.18 12.23 37.69
C GLY A 574 -3.70 12.35 37.52
N HIS A 575 -4.21 12.29 36.28
CA HIS A 575 -5.63 12.41 35.93
C HIS A 575 -6.34 11.04 35.98
N TYR A 576 -6.42 10.43 37.16
CA TYR A 576 -6.93 9.06 37.33
C TYR A 576 -8.33 8.80 36.76
N GLY A 577 -9.24 9.78 36.80
CA GLY A 577 -10.61 9.64 36.26
C GLY A 577 -10.66 9.43 34.74
N THR A 578 -9.92 10.24 33.98
CA THR A 578 -9.85 10.07 32.52
C THR A 578 -9.02 8.84 32.15
N ALA A 579 -7.95 8.54 32.90
CA ALA A 579 -7.16 7.33 32.73
C ALA A 579 -8.01 6.05 32.87
N ILE A 580 -8.87 5.97 33.89
CA ILE A 580 -9.78 4.83 34.06
C ILE A 580 -10.80 4.75 32.92
N SER A 581 -11.41 5.87 32.50
CA SER A 581 -12.35 5.89 31.38
C SER A 581 -11.75 5.32 30.09
N TYR A 582 -10.50 5.70 29.77
CA TYR A 582 -9.80 5.14 28.60
C TYR A 582 -9.34 3.68 28.83
N TYR A 583 -8.99 3.24 30.04
CA TYR A 583 -8.70 1.82 30.29
C TYR A 583 -9.95 0.92 30.25
N VAL A 584 -11.14 1.44 30.58
CA VAL A 584 -12.42 0.74 30.35
C VAL A 584 -12.68 0.61 28.85
N GLN A 585 -12.51 1.68 28.07
CA GLN A 585 -12.58 1.65 26.59
C GLN A 585 -11.53 0.72 25.95
N ALA A 586 -10.36 0.56 26.59
CA ALA A 586 -9.33 -0.39 26.16
C ALA A 586 -9.58 -1.86 26.59
N ALA A 587 -10.69 -2.14 27.28
CA ALA A 587 -11.02 -3.46 27.85
C ALA A 587 -9.92 -4.03 28.79
N GLU A 588 -9.32 -3.19 29.64
CA GLU A 588 -8.19 -3.53 30.51
C GLU A 588 -8.57 -3.55 32.02
N PRO A 589 -9.47 -4.44 32.48
CA PRO A 589 -10.01 -4.43 33.85
C PRO A 589 -8.94 -4.67 34.92
N ARG A 590 -7.87 -5.44 34.61
CA ARG A 590 -6.72 -5.63 35.50
C ARG A 590 -6.05 -4.29 35.86
N ARG A 591 -5.92 -3.36 34.90
CA ARG A 591 -5.34 -2.02 35.13
C ARG A 591 -6.29 -1.10 35.90
N VAL A 592 -7.57 -1.13 35.55
CA VAL A 592 -8.62 -0.38 36.26
C VAL A 592 -8.65 -0.78 37.74
N ALA A 593 -8.59 -2.08 38.05
CA ALA A 593 -8.54 -2.59 39.41
C ALA A 593 -7.24 -2.19 40.15
N HIS A 594 -6.10 -2.11 39.45
CA HIS A 594 -4.84 -1.63 40.02
C HIS A 594 -4.88 -0.13 40.35
N ILE A 595 -5.43 0.73 39.48
CA ILE A 595 -5.59 2.17 39.76
C ILE A 595 -6.57 2.38 40.92
N ALA A 596 -7.67 1.62 40.99
CA ALA A 596 -8.57 1.63 42.14
C ALA A 596 -7.85 1.26 43.46
N GLU A 597 -6.92 0.30 43.42
CA GLU A 597 -6.10 -0.08 44.57
C GLU A 597 -5.05 0.97 44.94
N LEU A 598 -4.41 1.63 43.97
CA LEU A 598 -3.51 2.76 44.22
C LEU A 598 -4.27 3.93 44.88
N LEU A 599 -5.47 4.27 44.42
CA LEU A 599 -6.34 5.29 45.02
C LEU A 599 -6.79 4.91 46.44
N LEU A 600 -7.12 3.64 46.68
CA LEU A 600 -7.43 3.15 48.02
C LEU A 600 -6.22 3.24 48.96
N LEU A 601 -5.03 2.87 48.49
CA LEU A 601 -3.80 2.95 49.27
C LEU A 601 -3.36 4.40 49.53
N ASP A 602 -3.56 5.32 48.60
CA ASP A 602 -3.28 6.75 48.81
C ASP A 602 -4.31 7.40 49.75
N TYR A 603 -5.59 7.03 49.65
CA TYR A 603 -6.59 7.44 50.62
C TYR A 603 -6.26 6.94 52.04
N ILE A 604 -5.89 5.65 52.18
CA ILE A 604 -5.40 5.11 53.45
C ILE A 604 -4.19 5.92 53.95
N ARG A 605 -3.23 6.28 53.09
CA ARG A 605 -2.01 7.01 53.49
C ARG A 605 -2.23 8.47 53.89
N THR A 606 -3.20 9.15 53.27
CA THR A 606 -3.34 10.62 53.38
C THR A 606 -4.60 11.07 54.13
N GLY A 607 -5.65 10.25 54.19
CA GLY A 607 -6.99 10.64 54.64
C GLY A 607 -7.66 11.72 53.76
N SER A 608 -7.06 12.09 52.62
CA SER A 608 -7.49 13.23 51.82
C SER A 608 -8.67 12.88 50.91
N GLN A 609 -9.80 13.57 51.09
CA GLN A 609 -10.99 13.35 50.26
C GLN A 609 -10.86 13.96 48.84
N ALA A 610 -9.90 14.87 48.61
CA ALA A 610 -9.79 15.60 47.35
C ALA A 610 -9.35 14.73 46.17
N ALA A 611 -8.52 13.70 46.41
CA ALA A 611 -7.93 12.87 45.36
C ALA A 611 -8.93 11.90 44.69
N TYR A 612 -10.01 11.50 45.39
CA TYR A 612 -10.96 10.52 44.86
C TYR A 612 -12.17 11.13 44.15
N GLN A 613 -12.59 12.36 44.50
CA GLN A 613 -13.86 12.94 44.02
C GLN A 613 -13.89 13.07 42.48
N THR A 614 -12.83 13.66 41.90
CA THR A 614 -12.67 13.83 40.45
C THR A 614 -12.63 12.50 39.67
N VAL A 615 -12.32 11.39 40.33
CA VAL A 615 -12.31 10.05 39.74
C VAL A 615 -13.74 9.50 39.66
N ILE A 616 -14.53 9.64 40.73
CA ILE A 616 -15.87 9.06 40.82
C ILE A 616 -16.89 9.82 39.97
N ASP A 617 -16.75 11.14 39.82
CA ASP A 617 -17.62 11.95 38.96
C ASP A 617 -17.58 11.50 37.48
N ASN A 618 -16.45 10.94 37.04
CA ASN A 618 -16.28 10.35 35.70
C ASN A 618 -16.70 8.87 35.61
N LEU A 619 -16.81 8.16 36.73
CA LEU A 619 -17.14 6.73 36.78
C LEU A 619 -18.64 6.43 36.74
N ALA A 620 -19.50 7.39 37.10
CA ALA A 620 -20.93 7.21 37.38
C ALA A 620 -21.82 6.73 36.22
N THR A 621 -21.24 6.31 35.08
CA THR A 621 -21.97 5.93 33.86
C THR A 621 -21.62 4.55 33.27
N GLN A 622 -20.59 3.83 33.75
CA GLN A 622 -20.11 2.57 33.12
C GLN A 622 -19.65 1.47 34.12
N VAL A 623 -20.30 1.34 35.28
CA VAL A 623 -19.84 0.43 36.36
C VAL A 623 -20.45 -0.98 36.29
N GLU A 624 -19.76 -1.93 35.66
CA GLU A 624 -19.96 -3.39 35.86
C GLU A 624 -18.65 -4.16 36.15
N PHE A 625 -17.49 -3.49 36.20
CA PHE A 625 -16.19 -4.18 35.98
C PHE A 625 -15.23 -4.33 37.17
N SER A 626 -15.57 -3.89 38.40
CA SER A 626 -14.70 -4.13 39.59
C SER A 626 -15.39 -3.89 40.93
N GLU A 627 -15.32 -4.89 41.83
CA GLU A 627 -15.74 -4.79 43.24
C GLU A 627 -15.00 -3.65 43.99
N LYS A 628 -13.72 -3.42 43.67
CA LYS A 628 -12.92 -2.33 44.29
C LYS A 628 -13.42 -0.93 43.87
N LEU A 629 -13.95 -0.79 42.65
CA LEU A 629 -14.59 0.46 42.21
C LEU A 629 -15.99 0.62 42.81
N GLN A 630 -16.75 -0.46 42.92
CA GLN A 630 -18.04 -0.45 43.61
C GLN A 630 -17.86 0.01 45.08
N PHE A 631 -16.85 -0.53 45.77
CA PHE A 631 -16.51 -0.09 47.13
C PHE A 631 -16.21 1.41 47.20
N LEU A 632 -15.36 1.95 46.29
CA LEU A 632 -15.04 3.37 46.26
C LEU A 632 -16.29 4.26 46.05
N SER A 633 -17.21 3.85 45.17
CA SER A 633 -18.47 4.57 44.96
C SER A 633 -19.36 4.53 46.20
N GLU A 634 -19.60 3.35 46.77
CA GLU A 634 -20.46 3.19 47.95
C GLU A 634 -19.86 3.86 49.21
N TYR A 635 -18.53 3.96 49.31
CA TYR A 635 -17.86 4.67 50.41
C TYR A 635 -17.91 6.20 50.25
N ARG A 636 -17.87 6.75 49.02
CA ARG A 636 -18.25 8.16 48.76
C ARG A 636 -19.68 8.41 49.23
N ASP A 637 -20.60 7.55 48.82
CA ASP A 637 -22.03 7.71 49.09
C ASP A 637 -22.31 7.68 50.59
N PHE A 638 -21.59 6.84 51.35
CA PHE A 638 -21.61 6.88 52.82
C PHE A 638 -21.20 8.26 53.39
N HIS A 639 -20.09 8.84 52.94
CA HIS A 639 -19.67 10.17 53.41
C HIS A 639 -20.63 11.28 52.99
N GLU A 640 -21.24 11.21 51.80
CA GLU A 640 -22.26 12.15 51.36
C GLU A 640 -23.57 12.03 52.16
N LEU A 641 -24.03 10.81 52.44
CA LEU A 641 -25.18 10.57 53.32
C LEU A 641 -24.90 11.05 54.75
N ARG A 642 -23.67 10.90 55.24
CA ARG A 642 -23.21 11.48 56.53
C ARG A 642 -23.20 13.02 56.49
N ARG A 643 -22.76 13.63 55.38
CA ARG A 643 -22.72 15.10 55.16
C ARG A 643 -24.11 15.72 55.03
N THR A 644 -25.07 15.00 54.45
CA THR A 644 -26.45 15.46 54.19
C THR A 644 -27.44 15.14 55.31
N GLY A 645 -26.98 14.48 56.39
CA GLY A 645 -27.82 14.13 57.55
C GLY A 645 -28.67 12.86 57.36
N ALA A 646 -28.49 12.12 56.27
CA ALA A 646 -29.22 10.89 55.95
C ALA A 646 -28.67 9.67 56.71
N TYR A 647 -28.49 9.80 58.03
CA TYR A 647 -27.71 8.89 58.87
C TYR A 647 -28.17 7.42 58.81
N ARG A 648 -29.48 7.16 58.71
CA ARG A 648 -30.01 5.80 58.61
C ARG A 648 -29.59 5.09 57.33
N SER A 649 -29.58 5.80 56.20
CA SER A 649 -29.11 5.26 54.91
C SER A 649 -27.60 5.02 54.94
N ALA A 650 -26.83 5.92 55.57
CA ALA A 650 -25.40 5.75 55.78
C ALA A 650 -25.07 4.51 56.62
N ALA A 651 -25.81 4.27 57.71
CA ALA A 651 -25.67 3.10 58.57
C ALA A 651 -25.94 1.77 57.83
N GLN A 652 -27.03 1.72 57.05
CA GLN A 652 -27.36 0.55 56.22
C GLN A 652 -26.27 0.26 55.18
N LEU A 653 -25.66 1.31 54.61
CA LEU A 653 -24.59 1.17 53.62
C LEU A 653 -23.29 0.61 54.24
N VAL A 654 -22.93 1.04 55.45
CA VAL A 654 -21.77 0.47 56.19
C VAL A 654 -21.97 -1.03 56.47
N VAL A 655 -23.15 -1.44 56.96
CA VAL A 655 -23.44 -2.86 57.24
C VAL A 655 -23.44 -3.66 55.93
N LYS A 656 -24.04 -3.14 54.85
CA LYS A 656 -24.00 -3.77 53.52
C LYS A 656 -22.56 -4.01 53.04
N LEU A 657 -21.70 -2.99 53.13
CA LEU A 657 -20.31 -3.05 52.64
C LEU A 657 -19.47 -4.11 53.35
N ILE A 658 -19.71 -4.33 54.65
CA ILE A 658 -19.04 -5.37 55.46
C ILE A 658 -19.66 -6.74 55.20
N ASN A 659 -20.98 -6.88 55.33
CA ASN A 659 -21.65 -8.18 55.24
C ASN A 659 -21.60 -8.83 53.84
N HIS A 660 -21.64 -8.01 52.77
CA HIS A 660 -21.45 -8.51 51.40
C HIS A 660 -19.97 -8.63 51.00
N LYS A 661 -19.02 -8.34 51.92
CA LYS A 661 -17.57 -8.37 51.70
C LYS A 661 -17.06 -7.51 50.54
N ILE A 662 -17.82 -6.48 50.17
CA ILE A 662 -17.48 -5.50 49.12
C ILE A 662 -16.30 -4.63 49.58
N ALA A 663 -16.25 -4.27 50.87
CA ALA A 663 -15.11 -3.57 51.44
C ALA A 663 -13.88 -4.50 51.55
N PRO A 664 -12.69 -4.09 51.07
CA PRO A 664 -11.45 -4.85 51.28
C PRO A 664 -11.14 -5.02 52.77
N LYS A 665 -10.70 -6.22 53.21
CA LYS A 665 -10.41 -6.54 54.63
C LYS A 665 -9.60 -5.46 55.35
N ARG A 666 -8.51 -4.98 54.73
CA ARG A 666 -7.63 -3.92 55.25
C ARG A 666 -8.30 -2.57 55.52
N PHE A 667 -9.50 -2.35 54.96
CA PHE A 667 -10.26 -1.11 55.11
C PHE A 667 -11.33 -1.20 56.21
N TRP A 668 -11.70 -2.41 56.68
CA TRP A 668 -12.83 -2.59 57.61
C TRP A 668 -12.65 -1.79 58.91
N LEU A 669 -11.44 -1.73 59.47
CA LEU A 669 -11.15 -0.92 60.65
C LEU A 669 -11.40 0.58 60.41
N MET A 670 -11.03 1.11 59.24
CA MET A 670 -11.28 2.50 58.88
C MET A 670 -12.78 2.77 58.70
N LEU A 671 -13.49 1.89 58.00
CA LEU A 671 -14.93 2.00 57.76
C LEU A 671 -15.75 1.98 59.07
N ILE A 672 -15.38 1.10 60.01
CA ILE A 672 -16.02 1.04 61.34
C ILE A 672 -15.64 2.27 62.19
N PHE A 673 -14.41 2.77 62.08
CA PHE A 673 -13.99 4.01 62.76
C PHE A 673 -14.72 5.25 62.22
N ASP A 674 -14.92 5.35 60.90
CA ASP A 674 -15.74 6.39 60.26
C ASP A 674 -17.22 6.33 60.64
N ALA A 675 -17.71 5.14 61.02
CA ALA A 675 -19.05 4.94 61.57
C ALA A 675 -19.16 5.27 63.07
N LEU A 676 -18.04 5.51 63.79
CA LEU A 676 -18.03 5.80 65.22
C LEU A 676 -18.94 6.98 65.63
N PRO A 677 -19.01 8.11 64.90
CA PRO A 677 -19.94 9.21 65.25
C PRO A 677 -21.42 8.81 65.10
N LEU A 678 -21.74 7.88 64.21
CA LEU A 678 -23.09 7.34 64.02
C LEU A 678 -23.44 6.29 65.09
N LEU A 679 -22.42 5.60 65.64
CA LEU A 679 -22.55 4.69 66.78
C LEU A 679 -22.67 5.43 68.12
N GLU A 680 -21.98 6.56 68.31
CA GLU A 680 -22.03 7.31 69.57
C GLU A 680 -23.10 8.41 69.64
N GLY A 681 -23.78 8.72 68.53
CA GLY A 681 -24.88 9.70 68.48
C GLY A 681 -26.06 9.39 69.43
N ASN A 682 -26.82 10.43 69.80
CA ASN A 682 -27.92 10.31 70.79
C ASN A 682 -29.11 9.46 70.30
N GLU A 683 -29.35 9.41 68.99
CA GLU A 683 -30.37 8.57 68.38
C GLU A 683 -29.80 7.21 67.97
N VAL A 684 -30.60 6.14 68.10
CA VAL A 684 -30.18 4.78 67.74
C VAL A 684 -30.26 4.62 66.22
N VAL A 685 -29.15 4.90 65.52
CA VAL A 685 -29.08 4.81 64.05
C VAL A 685 -28.93 3.36 63.58
N PHE A 686 -28.07 2.58 64.22
CA PHE A 686 -27.90 1.14 63.99
C PHE A 686 -28.78 0.34 64.96
N ASN A 687 -29.56 -0.61 64.44
CA ASN A 687 -30.37 -1.50 65.27
C ASN A 687 -29.55 -2.62 65.94
N ALA A 688 -30.17 -3.43 66.81
CA ALA A 688 -29.46 -4.44 67.59
C ALA A 688 -28.82 -5.56 66.74
N HIS A 689 -29.45 -5.95 65.62
CA HIS A 689 -28.88 -6.91 64.67
C HIS A 689 -27.73 -6.27 63.89
N GLU A 690 -27.95 -5.09 63.28
CA GLU A 690 -26.91 -4.32 62.58
C GLU A 690 -25.66 -4.06 63.44
N THR A 691 -25.85 -3.74 64.73
CA THR A 691 -24.74 -3.57 65.69
C THR A 691 -24.01 -4.89 65.97
N SER A 692 -24.74 -6.01 65.98
CA SER A 692 -24.15 -7.35 66.18
C SER A 692 -23.30 -7.78 64.99
N GLU A 693 -23.73 -7.49 63.76
CA GLU A 693 -22.93 -7.72 62.55
C GLU A 693 -21.62 -6.93 62.59
N LEU A 694 -21.65 -5.67 63.02
CA LEU A 694 -20.43 -4.85 63.20
C LEU A 694 -19.53 -5.37 64.32
N MET A 695 -20.08 -5.97 65.38
CA MET A 695 -19.28 -6.64 66.42
C MET A 695 -18.64 -7.93 65.91
N ASN A 696 -19.35 -8.74 65.12
CA ASN A 696 -18.78 -9.93 64.46
C ASN A 696 -17.59 -9.55 63.57
N GLY A 697 -17.72 -8.49 62.77
CA GLY A 697 -16.62 -7.97 61.94
C GLY A 697 -15.44 -7.42 62.75
N LEU A 698 -15.68 -6.80 63.91
CA LEU A 698 -14.62 -6.37 64.83
C LEU A 698 -13.93 -7.56 65.51
N GLU A 699 -14.65 -8.63 65.81
CA GLU A 699 -14.07 -9.87 66.34
C GLU A 699 -13.21 -10.57 65.29
N GLU A 700 -13.62 -10.62 64.02
CA GLU A 700 -12.81 -11.14 62.90
C GLU A 700 -11.48 -10.36 62.75
N ILE A 701 -11.51 -9.02 62.84
CA ILE A 701 -10.30 -8.17 62.84
C ILE A 701 -9.38 -8.45 64.05
N THR A 702 -9.95 -8.74 65.23
CA THR A 702 -9.18 -8.99 66.45
C THR A 702 -8.73 -10.45 66.63
N ALA A 703 -9.12 -11.35 65.73
CA ALA A 703 -8.68 -12.75 65.74
C ALA A 703 -7.18 -12.86 65.46
N SER A 704 -6.43 -13.44 66.40
CA SER A 704 -4.96 -13.44 66.41
C SER A 704 -4.26 -14.04 65.18
N HIS A 705 -4.96 -14.87 64.41
CA HIS A 705 -4.45 -15.51 63.19
C HIS A 705 -4.87 -14.79 61.89
N LEU A 706 -5.79 -13.82 61.97
CA LEU A 706 -6.23 -12.96 60.84
C LEU A 706 -5.78 -11.50 61.01
N ARG A 707 -5.37 -11.09 62.21
CA ARG A 707 -4.97 -9.72 62.55
C ARG A 707 -4.03 -9.07 61.53
N ASP A 708 -3.04 -9.81 61.02
CA ASP A 708 -2.08 -9.30 60.04
C ASP A 708 -2.67 -9.15 58.61
N GLU A 709 -3.72 -9.90 58.28
CA GLU A 709 -4.45 -9.78 57.01
C GLU A 709 -5.31 -8.49 56.98
N TYR A 710 -5.91 -8.13 58.12
CA TYR A 710 -6.77 -6.96 58.28
C TYR A 710 -6.00 -5.68 58.67
N LEU A 711 -4.85 -5.77 59.33
CA LEU A 711 -4.05 -4.59 59.72
C LEU A 711 -2.82 -4.34 58.83
N GLY A 712 -2.25 -5.39 58.22
CA GLY A 712 -1.07 -5.32 57.36
C GLY A 712 0.25 -5.09 58.11
N VAL A 713 1.35 -5.03 57.34
CA VAL A 713 2.70 -4.71 57.84
C VAL A 713 2.82 -3.23 58.26
N ASP A 714 1.87 -2.40 57.82
CA ASP A 714 1.83 -0.95 57.99
C ASP A 714 1.39 -0.49 59.41
N ALA A 715 1.79 -1.19 60.46
CA ALA A 715 1.49 -0.80 61.85
C ALA A 715 1.87 0.66 62.21
N PRO A 716 3.02 1.22 61.75
CA PRO A 716 3.36 2.64 61.99
C PRO A 716 2.45 3.64 61.25
N LEU A 717 1.78 3.19 60.20
CA LEU A 717 0.93 4.02 59.33
C LEU A 717 -0.42 4.28 60.02
N TRP A 718 -0.98 3.25 60.66
CA TRP A 718 -2.13 3.40 61.57
C TRP A 718 -1.84 4.37 62.71
N THR A 719 -0.65 4.31 63.33
CA THR A 719 -0.22 5.27 64.37
C THR A 719 -0.20 6.72 63.88
N ARG A 720 0.21 6.97 62.63
CA ARG A 720 0.22 8.33 62.06
C ARG A 720 -1.16 8.89 61.78
N LEU A 721 -2.07 8.11 61.18
CA LEU A 721 -3.44 8.56 60.89
C LEU A 721 -4.27 8.78 62.16
N MET A 722 -3.98 8.01 63.20
CA MET A 722 -4.79 7.96 64.42
C MET A 722 -4.31 8.93 65.53
N GLY A 723 -3.18 9.61 65.32
CA GLY A 723 -2.51 10.44 66.32
C GLY A 723 -1.46 9.65 67.10
N GLU A 724 -0.25 10.20 67.22
CA GLU A 724 0.96 9.47 67.67
C GLU A 724 0.88 8.91 69.11
N GLU A 725 -0.06 9.39 69.93
CA GLU A 725 -0.22 8.98 71.33
C GLU A 725 -1.06 7.69 71.53
N VAL A 726 -1.77 7.19 70.51
CA VAL A 726 -2.79 6.13 70.70
C VAL A 726 -2.46 4.85 69.92
N SER A 727 -2.32 3.74 70.64
CA SER A 727 -2.12 2.41 70.06
C SER A 727 -3.39 1.87 69.38
N VAL A 728 -3.20 0.97 68.41
CA VAL A 728 -4.31 0.34 67.67
C VAL A 728 -5.26 -0.41 68.63
N ASP A 729 -4.72 -1.14 69.61
CA ASP A 729 -5.51 -1.86 70.61
C ASP A 729 -6.35 -0.94 71.51
N GLN A 730 -5.87 0.27 71.83
CA GLN A 730 -6.68 1.28 72.53
C GLN A 730 -7.86 1.77 71.68
N LYS A 731 -7.67 2.01 70.38
CA LYS A 731 -8.81 2.40 69.50
C LYS A 731 -9.77 1.24 69.22
N LEU A 732 -9.28 0.00 69.11
CA LEU A 732 -10.14 -1.19 69.07
C LEU A 732 -11.00 -1.31 70.34
N ALA A 733 -10.46 -0.98 71.52
CA ALA A 733 -11.23 -0.91 72.75
C ALA A 733 -12.28 0.23 72.76
N VAL A 734 -11.97 1.41 72.19
CA VAL A 734 -12.95 2.50 72.01
C VAL A 734 -14.11 2.05 71.10
N ILE A 735 -13.81 1.48 69.92
CA ILE A 735 -14.82 1.00 68.98
C ILE A 735 -15.70 -0.10 69.63
N ARG A 736 -15.08 -1.08 70.30
CA ARG A 736 -15.80 -2.12 71.05
C ARG A 736 -16.71 -1.52 72.13
N THR A 737 -16.25 -0.48 72.82
CA THR A 737 -17.06 0.23 73.83
C THR A 737 -18.25 0.97 73.21
N ALA A 738 -18.07 1.64 72.06
CA ALA A 738 -19.13 2.32 71.34
C ALA A 738 -20.19 1.35 70.79
N LEU A 739 -19.77 0.21 70.22
CA LEU A 739 -20.66 -0.86 69.77
C LEU A 739 -21.50 -1.43 70.93
N VAL A 740 -20.87 -1.75 72.07
CA VAL A 740 -21.59 -2.23 73.27
C VAL A 740 -22.56 -1.17 73.79
N ARG A 741 -22.18 0.11 73.81
CA ARG A 741 -23.09 1.22 74.15
C ARG A 741 -24.25 1.36 73.17
N ASN A 742 -24.05 1.14 71.87
CA ASN A 742 -25.13 1.18 70.89
C ASN A 742 -26.06 -0.04 71.02
N LEU A 743 -25.51 -1.25 71.18
CA LEU A 743 -26.30 -2.45 71.43
C LEU A 743 -27.18 -2.28 72.68
N ALA A 744 -26.60 -1.80 73.79
CA ALA A 744 -27.35 -1.55 75.02
C ALA A 744 -28.51 -0.56 74.79
N ARG A 745 -28.29 0.54 74.07
CA ARG A 745 -29.34 1.52 73.72
C ARG A 745 -30.38 0.92 72.77
N ALA A 746 -29.98 0.16 71.75
CA ALA A 746 -30.88 -0.47 70.80
C ALA A 746 -31.77 -1.53 71.46
N VAL A 747 -31.20 -2.38 72.33
CA VAL A 747 -31.93 -3.38 73.12
C VAL A 747 -32.89 -2.71 74.11
N LEU A 748 -32.48 -1.63 74.78
CA LEU A 748 -33.36 -0.82 75.64
C LEU A 748 -34.49 -0.12 74.85
N PHE A 749 -34.25 0.23 73.59
CA PHE A 749 -35.28 0.76 72.69
C PHE A 749 -36.29 -0.33 72.32
N MET A 750 -35.81 -1.53 71.94
CA MET A 750 -36.66 -2.70 71.66
C MET A 750 -37.45 -3.16 72.89
N SER A 751 -36.90 -3.05 74.10
CA SER A 751 -37.60 -3.44 75.34
C SER A 751 -38.79 -2.54 75.70
N ARG A 752 -39.07 -1.47 74.93
CA ARG A 752 -40.28 -0.66 75.05
C ARG A 752 -41.41 -1.07 74.09
N SER A 753 -41.21 -2.05 73.20
CA SER A 753 -42.20 -2.43 72.18
C SER A 753 -42.29 -3.95 71.95
N ALA A 754 -43.06 -4.64 72.79
CA ALA A 754 -43.46 -6.03 72.62
C ALA A 754 -44.75 -6.36 73.42
N PRO A 755 -45.50 -7.44 73.11
CA PRO A 755 -45.50 -8.29 71.90
C PRO A 755 -46.90 -8.36 71.23
N LEU A 756 -47.07 -9.18 70.16
CA LEU A 756 -48.16 -10.17 70.07
C LEU A 756 -48.15 -11.05 68.79
N THR A 757 -48.00 -12.38 68.99
CA THR A 757 -48.55 -13.50 68.18
C THR A 757 -48.09 -13.75 66.71
N PRO A 758 -48.29 -14.98 66.16
CA PRO A 758 -47.44 -15.51 65.07
C PRO A 758 -48.10 -15.69 63.67
N ALA A 759 -47.22 -15.98 62.69
CA ALA A 759 -47.37 -16.69 61.40
C ALA A 759 -48.79 -17.15 60.94
N PRO A 760 -49.16 -17.00 59.64
CA PRO A 760 -48.43 -17.74 58.58
C PRO A 760 -48.41 -17.18 57.13
N LEU A 761 -47.56 -17.82 56.29
CA LEU A 761 -47.66 -18.05 54.83
C LEU A 761 -47.61 -16.88 53.82
N TYR A 762 -47.12 -17.22 52.60
CA TYR A 762 -47.02 -16.37 51.41
C TYR A 762 -48.36 -15.78 50.96
N PRO A 763 -48.34 -14.55 50.39
CA PRO A 763 -49.00 -14.37 49.10
C PRO A 763 -48.20 -13.56 48.06
N ARG A 764 -48.14 -14.15 46.86
CA ARG A 764 -48.04 -13.53 45.51
C ARG A 764 -48.10 -11.99 45.43
N PHE A 765 -47.07 -11.38 44.85
CA PHE A 765 -47.21 -10.06 44.23
C PHE A 765 -48.24 -10.11 43.09
N ARG A 766 -49.12 -9.12 43.02
CA ARG A 766 -50.05 -8.88 41.90
C ARG A 766 -49.70 -7.56 41.24
N SER A 767 -49.76 -7.51 39.91
CA SER A 767 -49.36 -6.35 39.11
C SER A 767 -50.51 -5.38 38.85
N THR A 768 -50.27 -4.11 39.19
CA THR A 768 -50.84 -2.91 38.55
C THR A 768 -49.63 -1.97 38.39
N GLY A 769 -49.28 -1.45 37.21
CA GLY A 769 -50.15 -0.84 36.22
C GLY A 769 -50.38 0.62 36.63
N THR A 770 -49.94 1.66 35.91
CA THR A 770 -49.36 1.71 34.55
C THR A 770 -48.52 2.97 34.33
N THR A 771 -47.47 2.91 33.51
CA THR A 771 -47.03 4.06 32.69
C THR A 771 -46.48 3.55 31.36
N THR A 772 -46.99 4.09 30.25
CA THR A 772 -46.69 3.61 28.90
C THR A 772 -45.58 4.44 28.26
N THR A 773 -44.53 3.80 27.76
CA THR A 773 -43.62 4.39 26.77
C THR A 773 -43.17 3.30 25.80
N ALA A 774 -43.20 3.60 24.50
CA ALA A 774 -43.08 2.57 23.47
C ALA A 774 -41.62 2.19 23.17
N LEU A 775 -41.26 0.92 23.41
CA LEU A 775 -40.04 0.32 22.84
C LEU A 775 -40.37 -0.44 21.55
N ARG A 776 -39.92 0.16 20.44
CA ARG A 776 -39.92 -0.38 19.09
C ARG A 776 -39.16 -1.71 19.06
N ARG A 777 -39.78 -2.79 18.54
CA ARG A 777 -39.13 -4.11 18.43
C ARG A 777 -37.85 -4.01 17.58
N LEU A 778 -36.69 -4.23 18.20
CA LEU A 778 -35.47 -4.60 17.49
C LEU A 778 -35.56 -6.08 17.05
N PRO A 779 -35.04 -6.44 15.86
CA PRO A 779 -34.97 -7.84 15.45
C PRO A 779 -33.93 -8.57 16.30
N ARG A 780 -34.34 -9.64 17.00
CA ARG A 780 -33.40 -10.62 17.59
C ARG A 780 -32.66 -11.34 16.45
N ARG A 781 -31.49 -10.82 16.05
CA ARG A 781 -30.44 -11.70 15.53
C ARG A 781 -29.92 -12.52 16.70
N LEU A 782 -29.97 -13.85 16.61
CA LEU A 782 -29.32 -14.71 17.59
C LEU A 782 -27.81 -14.48 17.49
N SER A 783 -27.19 -14.04 18.57
CA SER A 783 -25.74 -13.97 18.68
C SER A 783 -25.18 -15.40 18.63
N ARG A 784 -24.07 -15.61 17.90
CA ARG A 784 -23.40 -16.91 17.88
C ARG A 784 -23.02 -17.30 19.31
N SER A 785 -23.44 -18.51 19.74
CA SER A 785 -23.04 -19.07 21.03
C SER A 785 -21.52 -19.05 21.20
N PRO A 786 -20.97 -18.52 22.30
CA PRO A 786 -19.53 -18.37 22.49
C PRO A 786 -18.82 -19.73 22.43
N MET A 787 -17.58 -19.73 21.94
CA MET A 787 -16.72 -20.92 21.89
C MET A 787 -16.61 -21.56 23.27
N ILE A 788 -16.53 -22.89 23.29
CA ILE A 788 -16.28 -23.64 24.53
C ILE A 788 -14.78 -23.51 24.86
N PRO A 789 -14.37 -23.03 26.04
CA PRO A 789 -12.97 -22.99 26.43
C PRO A 789 -12.47 -24.39 26.84
N PRO A 790 -11.18 -24.70 26.64
CA PRO A 790 -10.56 -25.93 27.13
C PRO A 790 -10.47 -25.96 28.67
N PRO A 791 -10.42 -27.15 29.30
CA PRO A 791 -10.08 -27.28 30.72
C PRO A 791 -8.69 -26.71 31.01
N LEU A 792 -8.53 -25.96 32.10
CA LEU A 792 -7.24 -25.42 32.51
C LEU A 792 -6.44 -26.51 33.26
N CYS A 793 -5.27 -26.86 32.73
CA CYS A 793 -4.43 -27.97 33.18
C CYS A 793 -2.98 -27.50 33.46
N ARG A 794 -2.85 -26.30 34.04
CA ARG A 794 -1.58 -25.60 34.21
C ARG A 794 -0.66 -26.28 35.23
N GLY A 795 0.64 -26.25 34.94
CA GLY A 795 1.67 -26.78 35.84
C GLY A 795 1.85 -28.30 35.80
N ALA A 796 1.21 -29.01 34.86
CA ALA A 796 1.45 -30.42 34.63
C ALA A 796 2.81 -30.65 33.95
N GLU A 797 3.68 -31.46 34.55
CA GLU A 797 4.99 -31.86 33.97
C GLU A 797 4.84 -32.85 32.80
N THR A 798 3.70 -33.54 32.72
CA THR A 798 3.38 -34.56 31.69
C THR A 798 1.99 -34.33 31.10
N LEU A 799 1.85 -34.55 29.79
CA LEU A 799 0.59 -34.39 29.06
C LEU A 799 -0.43 -35.49 29.41
N ASP A 800 -1.33 -35.21 30.34
CA ASP A 800 -2.58 -35.96 30.49
C ASP A 800 -3.58 -35.56 29.40
N ARG A 801 -4.22 -36.57 28.78
CA ARG A 801 -5.21 -36.41 27.72
C ARG A 801 -6.64 -36.58 28.22
N GLU A 802 -6.87 -37.28 29.33
CA GLU A 802 -8.21 -37.37 29.94
C GLU A 802 -8.57 -36.08 30.69
N ALA A 803 -7.60 -35.32 31.20
CA ALA A 803 -7.82 -33.97 31.74
C ALA A 803 -8.52 -33.00 30.75
N PHE A 804 -8.39 -33.21 29.44
CA PHE A 804 -9.05 -32.44 28.39
C PHE A 804 -10.48 -32.89 28.06
N ARG A 805 -10.98 -33.94 28.74
CA ARG A 805 -12.30 -34.52 28.50
C ARG A 805 -13.39 -33.75 29.22
N THR A 806 -14.33 -33.20 28.45
CA THR A 806 -15.56 -32.58 28.97
C THR A 806 -16.78 -33.12 28.26
N SER A 807 -17.97 -32.78 28.76
CA SER A 807 -19.25 -33.11 28.15
C SER A 807 -20.14 -31.87 28.06
N LEU A 808 -20.73 -31.64 26.90
CA LEU A 808 -21.79 -30.64 26.74
C LEU A 808 -23.15 -31.33 26.84
N ASP A 809 -23.95 -30.93 27.82
CA ASP A 809 -25.38 -31.22 27.83
C ASP A 809 -26.07 -30.35 26.75
N LEU A 810 -26.70 -31.01 25.78
CA LEU A 810 -27.40 -30.38 24.67
C LEU A 810 -28.81 -30.95 24.54
N LEU A 811 -29.73 -30.16 23.98
CA LEU A 811 -31.00 -30.69 23.49
C LEU A 811 -30.85 -31.11 22.02
N GLY A 812 -31.28 -32.32 21.70
CA GLY A 812 -31.32 -32.85 20.35
C GLY A 812 -32.74 -33.11 19.88
N LEU A 813 -32.99 -33.01 18.58
CA LEU A 813 -34.27 -33.39 17.97
C LEU A 813 -34.12 -34.75 17.27
N ARG A 814 -34.79 -35.79 17.80
CA ARG A 814 -34.85 -37.13 17.20
C ARG A 814 -35.83 -37.10 16.02
N VAL A 815 -35.30 -37.39 14.84
CA VAL A 815 -36.02 -37.35 13.54
C VAL A 815 -35.72 -38.58 12.70
N LEU A 816 -36.55 -38.87 11.70
CA LEU A 816 -36.25 -39.88 10.69
C LEU A 816 -35.13 -39.39 9.74
N PRO A 817 -34.30 -40.29 9.17
CA PRO A 817 -33.19 -39.89 8.29
C PRO A 817 -33.58 -39.02 7.09
N GLN A 818 -34.82 -39.16 6.59
CA GLN A 818 -35.37 -38.36 5.48
C GLN A 818 -35.69 -36.91 5.90
N GLN A 819 -36.07 -36.70 7.17
CA GLN A 819 -36.50 -35.40 7.71
C GLN A 819 -35.31 -34.49 8.08
N VAL A 820 -34.11 -35.05 8.30
CA VAL A 820 -32.90 -34.29 8.66
C VAL A 820 -32.68 -33.11 7.73
N GLY A 821 -32.77 -33.33 6.41
CA GLY A 821 -32.53 -32.29 5.41
C GLY A 821 -33.53 -31.13 5.46
N ALA A 822 -34.75 -31.35 5.97
CA ALA A 822 -35.72 -30.29 6.20
C ALA A 822 -35.36 -29.45 7.44
N VAL A 823 -34.97 -30.09 8.54
CA VAL A 823 -34.52 -29.39 9.76
C VAL A 823 -33.26 -28.57 9.49
N THR A 824 -32.23 -29.19 8.89
CA THR A 824 -30.92 -28.55 8.69
C THR A 824 -30.94 -27.41 7.67
N LYS A 825 -31.99 -27.31 6.83
CA LYS A 825 -32.16 -26.21 5.86
C LYS A 825 -33.21 -25.19 6.28
N GLY A 826 -34.27 -25.61 6.97
CA GLY A 826 -35.36 -24.74 7.41
C GLY A 826 -35.02 -23.94 8.66
N PHE A 827 -34.20 -24.48 9.58
CA PHE A 827 -33.93 -23.87 10.88
C PHE A 827 -32.42 -23.76 11.20
N PRO A 828 -31.58 -23.21 10.30
CA PRO A 828 -30.12 -23.20 10.48
C PRO A 828 -29.65 -22.48 11.75
N ASP A 829 -30.34 -21.42 12.16
CA ASP A 829 -30.02 -20.62 13.35
C ASP A 829 -30.37 -21.32 14.67
N SER A 830 -31.08 -22.46 14.63
CA SER A 830 -31.45 -23.27 15.79
C SER A 830 -30.48 -24.44 16.05
N LEU A 831 -29.46 -24.62 15.20
CA LEU A 831 -28.56 -25.79 15.21
C LEU A 831 -27.27 -25.50 15.99
N LEU A 832 -26.64 -26.55 16.54
CA LEU A 832 -25.30 -26.48 17.10
C LEU A 832 -24.28 -26.10 16.00
N ASN A 833 -23.90 -24.83 15.95
CA ASN A 833 -22.97 -24.28 14.96
C ASN A 833 -21.63 -23.93 15.62
N GLN A 834 -20.76 -24.94 15.74
CA GLN A 834 -19.45 -24.85 16.38
C GLN A 834 -18.37 -25.48 15.48
N PRO A 835 -17.15 -24.90 15.38
CA PRO A 835 -16.08 -25.47 14.56
C PRO A 835 -15.77 -26.92 14.94
N ARG A 836 -15.45 -27.76 13.95
CA ARG A 836 -15.08 -29.19 14.10
C ARG A 836 -16.19 -30.14 14.60
N LEU A 837 -17.28 -29.63 15.18
CA LEU A 837 -18.41 -30.44 15.63
C LEU A 837 -19.42 -30.73 14.49
N ARG A 838 -20.16 -31.83 14.62
CA ARG A 838 -21.25 -32.20 13.69
C ARG A 838 -22.59 -31.92 14.36
N ASN A 839 -23.48 -31.23 13.67
CA ASN A 839 -24.84 -30.94 14.11
C ASN A 839 -25.84 -32.10 13.92
N VAL A 840 -25.41 -33.26 13.39
CA VAL A 840 -26.24 -34.46 13.23
C VAL A 840 -25.47 -35.70 13.68
N VAL A 841 -26.10 -36.52 14.52
CA VAL A 841 -25.57 -37.75 15.10
C VAL A 841 -26.51 -38.94 14.81
N ASP A 842 -25.96 -40.15 14.78
CA ASP A 842 -26.74 -41.39 14.71
C ASP A 842 -27.39 -41.68 16.08
N ALA A 843 -28.72 -41.87 16.13
CA ALA A 843 -29.43 -42.00 17.40
C ALA A 843 -29.17 -43.34 18.14
N ASP A 844 -28.65 -44.33 17.42
CA ASP A 844 -28.57 -45.73 17.83
C ASP A 844 -27.09 -46.24 17.84
N ARG A 845 -26.10 -45.34 17.98
CA ARG A 845 -24.67 -45.64 17.73
C ARG A 845 -23.74 -45.18 18.86
N GLN A 846 -23.07 -46.13 19.51
CA GLN A 846 -21.97 -45.85 20.45
C GLN A 846 -20.72 -45.29 19.73
N PRO A 847 -19.86 -44.51 20.42
CA PRO A 847 -18.64 -43.96 19.83
C PRO A 847 -17.65 -45.06 19.41
N PRO A 848 -16.90 -44.89 18.31
CA PRO A 848 -15.99 -45.92 17.82
C PRO A 848 -14.74 -46.05 18.71
N THR A 849 -14.53 -47.24 19.27
CA THR A 849 -13.20 -47.69 19.70
C THR A 849 -12.29 -47.87 18.47
N LYS A 850 -10.97 -47.66 18.62
CA LYS A 850 -10.04 -47.60 17.47
C LYS A 850 -9.79 -48.96 16.79
N ASP A 851 -10.13 -50.08 17.45
CA ASP A 851 -9.94 -51.44 16.94
C ASP A 851 -11.27 -52.12 16.58
N ALA A 852 -11.68 -52.05 15.29
CA ALA A 852 -12.83 -52.79 14.77
C ALA A 852 -12.77 -53.00 13.25
N THR A 853 -12.06 -54.03 12.78
CA THR A 853 -12.11 -54.51 11.38
C THR A 853 -13.34 -55.40 11.16
N THR A 854 -14.54 -54.81 11.22
CA THR A 854 -15.83 -55.54 11.19
C THR A 854 -16.80 -54.90 10.17
N PRO A 855 -17.59 -55.69 9.39
CA PRO A 855 -18.44 -55.13 8.33
C PRO A 855 -19.58 -54.22 8.80
N LEU A 856 -20.15 -53.47 7.84
CA LEU A 856 -21.20 -52.46 8.05
C LEU A 856 -22.42 -53.00 8.85
N ALA A 857 -22.63 -52.43 10.03
CA ALA A 857 -23.89 -52.51 10.75
C ALA A 857 -25.04 -51.80 9.97
N PRO A 858 -26.32 -52.18 10.19
CA PRO A 858 -27.45 -51.58 9.49
C PRO A 858 -27.58 -50.07 9.74
N LYS A 859 -28.21 -49.36 8.79
CA LYS A 859 -28.47 -47.92 8.90
C LYS A 859 -29.35 -47.63 10.13
N ALA A 860 -28.90 -46.72 11.00
CA ALA A 860 -29.62 -46.31 12.19
C ALA A 860 -31.06 -45.86 11.88
N SER A 861 -32.00 -46.22 12.76
CA SER A 861 -33.44 -46.03 12.57
C SER A 861 -33.83 -44.55 12.57
N HIS A 862 -33.13 -43.77 13.40
CA HIS A 862 -33.35 -42.34 13.60
C HIS A 862 -32.02 -41.59 13.66
N LYS A 863 -32.10 -40.28 13.51
CA LYS A 863 -30.99 -39.32 13.66
C LYS A 863 -31.33 -38.34 14.77
N ILE A 864 -30.32 -37.82 15.45
CA ILE A 864 -30.46 -36.71 16.40
C ILE A 864 -29.81 -35.49 15.75
N VAL A 865 -30.60 -34.42 15.55
CA VAL A 865 -30.10 -33.11 15.14
C VAL A 865 -29.82 -32.29 16.40
N LEU A 866 -28.58 -31.88 16.63
CA LEU A 866 -28.17 -31.14 17.82
C LEU A 866 -28.56 -29.66 17.68
N LEU A 867 -29.27 -29.14 18.69
CA LEU A 867 -29.72 -27.75 18.75
C LEU A 867 -28.64 -26.86 19.40
N ASP A 868 -28.76 -25.54 19.23
CA ASP A 868 -27.82 -24.59 19.85
C ASP A 868 -27.91 -24.60 21.39
N ARG A 869 -26.79 -24.26 22.05
CA ARG A 869 -26.61 -24.21 23.52
C ARG A 869 -27.56 -23.24 24.24
N ALA A 870 -28.22 -22.33 23.52
CA ALA A 870 -29.28 -21.48 24.04
C ALA A 870 -30.61 -22.23 24.30
N ILE A 871 -30.85 -23.36 23.60
CA ILE A 871 -32.09 -24.15 23.70
C ILE A 871 -31.85 -25.30 24.68
N ARG A 872 -32.35 -25.18 25.92
CA ARG A 872 -32.07 -26.12 27.02
C ARG A 872 -33.26 -27.02 27.35
N ALA A 873 -34.48 -26.48 27.25
CA ALA A 873 -35.74 -27.18 27.48
C ALA A 873 -36.56 -27.30 26.18
N PRO A 874 -37.54 -28.24 26.09
CA PRO A 874 -38.50 -28.30 24.99
C PRO A 874 -39.34 -27.01 24.80
N GLU A 875 -39.42 -26.20 25.86
CA GLU A 875 -40.09 -24.90 25.92
C GLU A 875 -39.27 -23.77 25.27
N ASP A 876 -37.96 -23.92 25.13
CA ASP A 876 -37.06 -22.92 24.52
C ASP A 876 -37.06 -23.00 22.97
N LEU A 877 -37.74 -23.99 22.37
CA LEU A 877 -37.78 -24.14 20.92
C LEU A 877 -38.49 -22.95 20.25
N PRO A 878 -37.90 -22.36 19.19
CA PRO A 878 -38.61 -21.37 18.35
C PRO A 878 -39.95 -21.91 17.87
N THR A 879 -41.00 -21.07 17.92
CA THR A 879 -42.39 -21.49 17.68
C THR A 879 -42.58 -22.27 16.37
N GLU A 880 -41.89 -21.86 15.31
CA GLU A 880 -41.94 -22.52 14.00
C GLU A 880 -41.32 -23.92 14.02
N LEU A 881 -40.19 -24.10 14.72
CA LEU A 881 -39.54 -25.40 14.91
C LEU A 881 -40.37 -26.31 15.84
N HIS A 882 -41.02 -25.74 16.86
CA HIS A 882 -41.92 -26.48 17.75
C HIS A 882 -43.16 -27.00 17.00
N VAL A 883 -43.81 -26.15 16.19
CA VAL A 883 -44.94 -26.54 15.32
C VAL A 883 -44.50 -27.55 14.27
N TRP A 884 -43.33 -27.35 13.64
CA TRP A 884 -42.77 -28.30 12.69
C TRP A 884 -42.52 -29.67 13.34
N ALA A 885 -41.97 -29.70 14.56
CA ALA A 885 -41.67 -30.93 15.27
C ALA A 885 -42.93 -31.75 15.58
N GLN A 886 -43.99 -31.08 16.10
CA GLN A 886 -45.29 -31.71 16.32
C GLN A 886 -45.88 -32.28 15.02
N ALA A 887 -45.87 -31.51 13.93
CA ALA A 887 -46.40 -31.95 12.64
C ALA A 887 -45.61 -33.11 11.98
N ASN A 888 -44.37 -33.37 12.42
CA ASN A 888 -43.47 -34.37 11.86
C ASN A 888 -43.19 -35.56 12.80
N ASN A 889 -43.87 -35.65 13.95
CA ASN A 889 -43.58 -36.62 15.03
C ASN A 889 -42.12 -36.60 15.53
N ALA A 890 -41.46 -35.45 15.44
CA ALA A 890 -40.10 -35.28 15.95
C ALA A 890 -40.12 -35.03 17.47
N THR A 891 -39.20 -35.66 18.20
CA THR A 891 -39.17 -35.60 19.67
C THR A 891 -37.87 -34.99 20.17
N THR A 892 -37.96 -34.12 21.17
CA THR A 892 -36.78 -33.57 21.86
C THR A 892 -36.20 -34.62 22.81
N VAL A 893 -34.88 -34.79 22.78
CA VAL A 893 -34.13 -35.74 23.61
C VAL A 893 -32.90 -35.05 24.20
N PRO A 894 -32.56 -35.27 25.48
CA PRO A 894 -31.28 -34.82 26.02
C PRO A 894 -30.15 -35.61 25.37
N TYR A 895 -29.05 -34.95 25.04
CA TYR A 895 -27.88 -35.56 24.43
C TYR A 895 -26.59 -35.00 25.03
N GLN A 896 -25.75 -35.86 25.61
CA GLN A 896 -24.43 -35.48 26.08
C GLN A 896 -23.40 -35.64 24.96
N LEU A 897 -22.81 -34.53 24.53
CA LEU A 897 -21.76 -34.52 23.52
C LEU A 897 -20.37 -34.51 24.21
N PRO A 898 -19.61 -35.62 24.18
CA PRO A 898 -18.27 -35.64 24.75
C PRO A 898 -17.29 -34.86 23.86
N LEU A 899 -16.58 -33.91 24.46
CA LEU A 899 -15.42 -33.24 23.89
C LEU A 899 -14.17 -33.92 24.48
N THR A 900 -13.54 -34.81 23.72
CA THR A 900 -12.29 -35.47 24.11
C THR A 900 -11.07 -34.62 23.73
N TYR A 901 -9.87 -35.05 24.13
CA TYR A 901 -8.60 -34.45 23.69
C TYR A 901 -8.57 -34.13 22.19
N ASP A 902 -9.06 -35.04 21.34
CA ASP A 902 -9.09 -34.91 19.87
C ASP A 902 -9.87 -33.69 19.35
N TYR A 903 -10.84 -33.16 20.10
CA TYR A 903 -11.62 -31.98 19.70
C TYR A 903 -10.75 -30.71 19.65
N TRP A 904 -9.88 -30.52 20.64
CA TRP A 904 -9.08 -29.30 20.84
C TRP A 904 -7.95 -29.15 19.81
N THR A 905 -7.53 -27.92 19.49
CA THR A 905 -6.33 -27.64 18.67
C THR A 905 -5.08 -27.76 19.53
N ALA A 906 -3.90 -27.77 18.90
CA ALA A 906 -2.65 -27.56 19.63
C ALA A 906 -2.66 -26.25 20.43
N ASP A 907 -3.20 -25.16 19.86
CA ASP A 907 -3.27 -23.83 20.49
C ASP A 907 -4.20 -23.80 21.72
N ASP A 908 -5.39 -24.41 21.60
CA ASP A 908 -6.34 -24.63 22.70
C ASP A 908 -5.66 -25.37 23.88
N ILE A 909 -4.88 -26.42 23.58
CA ILE A 909 -4.22 -27.25 24.60
C ILE A 909 -3.00 -26.56 25.21
N LEU A 910 -2.16 -25.91 24.40
CA LEU A 910 -0.96 -25.23 24.87
C LEU A 910 -1.32 -24.05 25.77
N SER A 911 -2.34 -23.27 25.40
CA SER A 911 -2.90 -22.18 26.23
C SER A 911 -3.53 -22.65 27.54
N ALA A 912 -3.85 -23.94 27.66
CA ALA A 912 -4.40 -24.56 28.87
C ALA A 912 -3.33 -25.16 29.81
N ILE A 913 -2.16 -25.54 29.29
CA ILE A 913 -1.06 -26.18 30.04
C ILE A 913 0.02 -25.16 30.45
N LEU A 914 0.33 -24.21 29.58
CA LEU A 914 1.37 -23.20 29.82
C LEU A 914 0.94 -22.16 30.89
N PRO A 915 1.88 -21.45 31.53
CA PRO A 915 1.60 -20.33 32.44
C PRO A 915 0.83 -19.17 31.77
N GLU A 916 0.13 -18.33 32.54
CA GLU A 916 -0.63 -17.19 31.96
C GLU A 916 0.24 -16.21 31.17
N ASP A 917 1.50 -16.04 31.59
CA ASP A 917 2.43 -15.09 31.02
C ASP A 917 3.13 -15.62 29.74
N LEU A 918 2.87 -16.88 29.38
CA LEU A 918 3.50 -17.60 28.27
C LEU A 918 2.47 -17.95 27.17
N PRO A 919 2.31 -17.11 26.13
CA PRO A 919 1.37 -17.38 25.04
C PRO A 919 1.81 -18.61 24.24
N ALA A 920 0.86 -19.38 23.71
CA ALA A 920 1.16 -20.58 22.94
C ALA A 920 2.05 -20.27 21.70
N PRO A 921 3.02 -21.14 21.37
CA PRO A 921 3.89 -20.96 20.20
C PRO A 921 3.11 -21.15 18.88
N THR A 922 2.80 -20.04 18.21
CA THR A 922 1.81 -19.97 17.12
C THR A 922 2.27 -20.48 15.74
N SER A 923 3.53 -20.86 15.53
CA SER A 923 3.99 -21.41 14.24
C SER A 923 5.24 -22.29 14.33
N TYR A 924 5.36 -23.23 13.38
CA TYR A 924 6.54 -24.06 13.14
C TYR A 924 6.72 -24.29 11.64
N GLU A 925 7.91 -24.70 11.20
CA GLU A 925 8.19 -25.03 9.79
C GLU A 925 8.16 -26.54 9.58
N SER A 926 7.50 -27.03 8.53
CA SER A 926 7.47 -28.45 8.19
C SER A 926 8.48 -28.79 7.09
N VAL A 927 9.20 -29.89 7.31
CA VAL A 927 10.17 -30.46 6.37
C VAL A 927 9.86 -31.95 6.23
N GLY A 928 8.94 -32.27 5.32
CA GLY A 928 8.38 -33.61 5.19
C GLY A 928 7.57 -34.01 6.43
N HIS A 929 8.03 -35.01 7.17
CA HIS A 929 7.44 -35.45 8.45
C HIS A 929 8.05 -34.76 9.68
N ILE A 930 9.01 -33.86 9.50
CA ILE A 930 9.72 -33.19 10.60
C ILE A 930 9.08 -31.82 10.86
N ALA A 931 8.75 -31.53 12.12
CA ALA A 931 8.33 -30.20 12.56
C ALA A 931 9.50 -29.47 13.23
N HIS A 932 9.97 -28.39 12.62
CA HIS A 932 11.10 -27.59 13.08
C HIS A 932 10.60 -26.39 13.90
N MET A 933 10.84 -26.47 15.21
CA MET A 933 10.59 -25.44 16.21
C MET A 933 11.79 -24.49 16.35
N ASN A 934 11.49 -23.23 16.71
CA ASN A 934 12.47 -22.26 17.20
C ASN A 934 11.94 -21.73 18.53
N LEU A 935 12.09 -22.51 19.60
CA LEU A 935 11.65 -22.12 20.95
C LEU A 935 12.60 -21.08 21.54
N ARG A 936 12.03 -20.10 22.25
CA ARG A 936 12.82 -19.17 23.10
C ARG A 936 13.10 -19.81 24.45
N ASP A 937 14.07 -19.28 25.18
CA ASP A 937 14.50 -19.72 26.52
C ASP A 937 13.32 -19.93 27.49
N GLU A 938 12.35 -19.02 27.47
CA GLU A 938 11.12 -19.02 28.26
C GLU A 938 10.27 -20.29 28.05
N TYR A 939 10.32 -20.91 26.86
CA TYR A 939 9.61 -22.14 26.50
C TYR A 939 10.41 -23.41 26.74
N LEU A 940 11.74 -23.33 26.94
CA LEU A 940 12.61 -24.50 27.10
C LEU A 940 12.22 -25.43 28.28
N PRO A 941 11.67 -24.95 29.42
CA PRO A 941 11.13 -25.83 30.47
C PRO A 941 10.00 -26.74 29.97
N TYR A 942 9.19 -26.25 29.02
CA TYR A 942 7.99 -26.92 28.51
C TYR A 942 8.22 -27.63 27.15
N ARG A 943 9.44 -27.65 26.64
CA ARG A 943 9.76 -28.05 25.26
C ARG A 943 9.25 -29.45 24.86
N HIS A 944 9.32 -30.43 25.76
CA HIS A 944 8.81 -31.78 25.48
C HIS A 944 7.28 -31.85 25.47
N LEU A 945 6.58 -31.05 26.28
CA LEU A 945 5.12 -30.92 26.23
C LEU A 945 4.67 -30.26 24.93
N ILE A 946 5.35 -29.18 24.52
CA ILE A 946 5.11 -28.49 23.25
C ILE A 946 5.33 -29.46 22.07
N GLY A 947 6.44 -30.19 22.08
CA GLY A 947 6.72 -31.23 21.08
C GLY A 947 5.63 -32.31 21.02
N GLN A 948 5.22 -32.85 22.17
CA GLN A 948 4.22 -33.92 22.21
C GLN A 948 2.84 -33.44 21.72
N VAL A 949 2.40 -32.23 22.07
CA VAL A 949 1.11 -31.69 21.59
C VAL A 949 1.15 -31.44 20.08
N ILE A 950 2.27 -30.97 19.53
CA ILE A 950 2.41 -30.78 18.07
C ILE A 950 2.41 -32.13 17.34
N LEU A 951 3.10 -33.14 17.88
CA LEU A 951 3.11 -34.51 17.35
C LEU A 951 1.72 -35.15 17.38
N ASP A 952 1.01 -35.05 18.50
CA ASP A 952 -0.36 -35.56 18.68
C ASP A 952 -1.37 -34.94 17.71
N LYS A 953 -1.19 -33.66 17.35
CA LYS A 953 -2.15 -32.87 16.58
C LYS A 953 -1.86 -32.78 15.09
N SER A 954 -0.66 -33.15 14.65
CA SER A 954 -0.25 -33.03 13.25
C SER A 954 0.01 -34.41 12.63
N ALA A 955 -1.04 -35.02 12.06
CA ALA A 955 -1.01 -36.40 11.57
C ALA A 955 -0.01 -36.68 10.42
N THR A 956 0.62 -35.65 9.85
CA THR A 956 1.73 -35.77 8.88
C THR A 956 3.11 -35.75 9.52
N ILE A 957 3.21 -35.28 10.77
CA ILE A 957 4.46 -35.17 11.51
C ILE A 957 4.72 -36.45 12.28
N ARG A 958 5.98 -36.89 12.27
CA ARG A 958 6.46 -38.05 13.05
C ARG A 958 7.54 -37.64 14.07
N THR A 959 8.27 -36.57 13.80
CA THR A 959 9.39 -36.09 14.62
C THR A 959 9.27 -34.58 14.80
N VAL A 960 9.37 -34.10 16.04
CA VAL A 960 9.40 -32.66 16.35
C VAL A 960 10.78 -32.32 16.88
N VAL A 961 11.44 -31.33 16.29
CA VAL A 961 12.80 -30.91 16.62
C VAL A 961 12.83 -29.44 17.01
N ASN A 962 13.75 -29.06 17.89
CA ASN A 962 14.07 -27.67 18.18
C ASN A 962 15.53 -27.38 17.79
N LYS A 963 15.77 -26.19 17.27
CA LYS A 963 17.12 -25.73 16.93
C LYS A 963 17.83 -25.25 18.18
N LEU A 964 19.03 -25.79 18.45
CA LEU A 964 19.79 -25.50 19.67
C LEU A 964 20.55 -24.17 19.57
N ASP A 965 21.42 -24.00 18.56
CA ASP A 965 22.14 -22.73 18.37
C ASP A 965 22.74 -22.58 16.95
N SER A 966 23.72 -21.68 16.80
CA SER A 966 24.38 -21.21 15.58
C SER A 966 24.74 -22.27 14.53
N ILE A 967 24.62 -21.83 13.27
CA ILE A 967 24.96 -22.56 12.03
C ILE A 967 26.44 -23.00 12.06
N ASP A 968 26.73 -24.25 11.71
CA ASP A 968 28.10 -24.68 11.46
C ASP A 968 28.69 -23.88 10.28
N THR A 969 29.77 -23.15 10.51
CA THR A 969 30.21 -22.09 9.59
C THR A 969 30.64 -22.59 8.21
N THR A 970 31.09 -23.85 8.11
CA THR A 970 31.56 -24.43 6.86
C THR A 970 30.45 -25.15 6.10
N PHE A 971 29.74 -26.10 6.74
CA PHE A 971 28.77 -26.96 6.04
C PHE A 971 27.30 -26.58 6.26
N ARG A 972 27.05 -25.53 7.06
CA ARG A 972 25.77 -24.80 7.22
C ARG A 972 24.55 -25.60 7.69
N PHE A 973 24.72 -26.78 8.26
CA PHE A 973 23.67 -27.49 8.98
C PHE A 973 23.44 -26.91 10.41
N PHE A 974 22.32 -27.30 11.03
CA PHE A 974 21.95 -26.89 12.39
C PHE A 974 22.10 -28.04 13.38
N LYS A 975 22.57 -27.75 14.60
CA LYS A 975 22.41 -28.67 15.73
C LYS A 975 20.96 -28.59 16.23
N MET A 976 20.31 -29.74 16.31
CA MET A 976 18.91 -29.87 16.73
C MET A 976 18.77 -30.85 17.90
N GLU A 977 17.84 -30.57 18.80
CA GLU A 977 17.32 -31.54 19.79
C GLU A 977 16.00 -32.13 19.28
N VAL A 978 15.74 -33.41 19.56
CA VAL A 978 14.41 -34.00 19.35
C VAL A 978 13.54 -33.69 20.57
N LEU A 979 12.43 -32.98 20.35
CA LEU A 979 11.45 -32.68 21.39
C LEU A 979 10.51 -33.85 21.65
N ALA A 980 10.03 -34.49 20.58
CA ALA A 980 9.09 -35.61 20.61
C ALA A 980 9.16 -36.45 19.31
N GLY A 981 8.81 -37.73 19.42
CA GLY A 981 8.88 -38.70 18.33
C GLY A 981 10.23 -39.42 18.24
N PRO A 982 10.40 -40.38 17.32
CA PRO A 982 11.69 -41.00 17.03
C PRO A 982 12.67 -40.02 16.38
N ASP A 983 13.96 -40.26 16.57
CA ASP A 983 15.06 -39.54 15.92
C ASP A 983 15.19 -39.97 14.44
N ASP A 984 14.25 -39.50 13.61
CA ASP A 984 14.18 -39.73 12.17
C ASP A 984 14.35 -38.41 11.42
N MET A 985 15.60 -38.11 11.07
CA MET A 985 16.01 -36.89 10.35
C MET A 985 15.93 -37.04 8.82
N LEU A 986 15.47 -38.18 8.28
CA LEU A 986 15.45 -38.46 6.83
C LEU A 986 14.17 -37.92 6.19
N ALA A 987 14.15 -36.62 5.90
CA ALA A 987 13.01 -35.98 5.27
C ALA A 987 12.81 -36.44 3.81
N GLU A 988 11.53 -36.61 3.43
CA GLU A 988 11.09 -36.53 2.02
C GLU A 988 10.21 -35.30 1.85
N VAL A 989 10.58 -34.43 0.90
CA VAL A 989 9.85 -33.22 0.52
C VAL A 989 9.47 -33.31 -0.96
N ARG A 990 8.34 -32.70 -1.35
CA ARG A 990 7.89 -32.65 -2.76
C ARG A 990 7.52 -31.23 -3.16
N GLU A 991 8.31 -30.65 -4.04
CA GLU A 991 8.27 -29.24 -4.45
C GLU A 991 8.62 -29.13 -5.94
N SER A 992 7.95 -28.24 -6.70
CA SER A 992 8.20 -28.01 -8.14
C SER A 992 8.24 -29.31 -8.96
N GLU A 993 7.24 -30.18 -8.72
CA GLU A 993 7.14 -31.56 -9.23
C GLU A 993 8.31 -32.51 -8.89
N CYS A 994 9.31 -32.06 -8.14
CA CYS A 994 10.49 -32.82 -7.75
C CYS A 994 10.30 -33.51 -6.39
N ARG A 995 10.94 -34.67 -6.21
CA ARG A 995 11.04 -35.39 -4.93
C ARG A 995 12.44 -35.18 -4.36
N PHE A 996 12.55 -34.51 -3.23
CA PHE A 996 13.81 -34.31 -2.52
C PHE A 996 13.85 -35.24 -1.31
N GLN A 997 14.93 -35.98 -1.16
CA GLN A 997 15.23 -36.81 0.00
C GLN A 997 16.57 -36.37 0.58
N PHE A 998 16.63 -36.14 1.90
CA PHE A 998 17.86 -35.72 2.58
C PHE A 998 17.83 -35.94 4.09
N ASP A 999 19.02 -36.00 4.68
CA ASP A 999 19.24 -35.97 6.13
C ASP A 999 19.24 -34.52 6.62
N PHE A 1000 18.14 -34.07 7.21
CA PHE A 1000 17.94 -32.68 7.66
C PHE A 1000 18.89 -32.27 8.79
N SER A 1001 19.56 -33.22 9.45
CA SER A 1001 20.61 -32.92 10.43
C SER A 1001 21.96 -32.53 9.81
N LYS A 1002 22.16 -32.75 8.50
CA LYS A 1002 23.46 -32.60 7.81
C LYS A 1002 23.47 -31.67 6.60
N VAL A 1003 22.32 -31.26 6.11
CA VAL A 1003 22.19 -30.33 4.96
C VAL A 1003 21.42 -29.08 5.34
N TYR A 1004 21.63 -28.00 4.61
CA TYR A 1004 20.77 -26.80 4.73
C TYR A 1004 19.52 -26.96 3.87
N TRP A 1005 18.33 -26.77 4.47
CA TRP A 1005 17.05 -26.69 3.76
C TRP A 1005 16.17 -25.58 4.35
N ASN A 1006 15.35 -24.94 3.52
CA ASN A 1006 14.40 -23.93 3.97
C ASN A 1006 13.17 -23.88 3.06
N SER A 1007 12.06 -24.51 3.48
CA SER A 1007 10.83 -24.64 2.69
C SER A 1007 10.22 -23.28 2.34
N ARG A 1008 10.49 -22.24 3.14
CA ARG A 1008 10.04 -20.85 2.90
C ARG A 1008 10.72 -20.14 1.71
N LEU A 1009 11.75 -20.72 1.09
CA LEU A 1009 12.36 -20.16 -0.13
C LEU A 1009 11.73 -20.71 -1.44
N HIS A 1010 10.77 -21.62 -1.34
CA HIS A 1010 10.13 -22.28 -2.48
C HIS A 1010 9.72 -21.34 -3.62
N HIS A 1011 9.02 -20.24 -3.31
CA HIS A 1011 8.55 -19.28 -4.32
C HIS A 1011 9.68 -18.51 -5.01
N GLU A 1012 10.81 -18.27 -4.32
CA GLU A 1012 11.99 -17.64 -4.93
C GLU A 1012 12.73 -18.62 -5.85
N HIS A 1013 12.88 -19.87 -5.43
CA HIS A 1013 13.41 -20.93 -6.30
C HIS A 1013 12.56 -21.06 -7.56
N GLU A 1014 11.23 -21.09 -7.41
CA GLU A 1014 10.28 -21.17 -8.51
C GLU A 1014 10.31 -19.92 -9.43
N ARG A 1015 10.46 -18.71 -8.86
CA ARG A 1015 10.57 -17.45 -9.61
C ARG A 1015 11.78 -17.46 -10.55
N VAL A 1016 12.97 -17.80 -10.05
CA VAL A 1016 14.19 -17.84 -10.87
C VAL A 1016 14.09 -18.97 -11.91
N VAL A 1017 13.68 -20.18 -11.51
CA VAL A 1017 13.52 -21.32 -12.42
C VAL A 1017 12.49 -21.06 -13.53
N LYS A 1018 11.49 -20.21 -13.30
CA LYS A 1018 10.52 -19.79 -14.33
C LYS A 1018 11.14 -18.98 -15.47
N THR A 1019 12.28 -18.31 -15.27
CA THR A 1019 12.99 -17.55 -16.33
C THR A 1019 13.70 -18.48 -17.32
N PHE A 1020 14.17 -19.65 -16.87
CA PHE A 1020 14.97 -20.57 -17.67
C PHE A 1020 14.15 -21.24 -18.78
N GLN A 1021 14.71 -21.29 -19.98
CA GLN A 1021 14.10 -21.90 -21.16
C GLN A 1021 14.64 -23.31 -21.43
N PRO A 1022 13.84 -24.20 -22.05
CA PRO A 1022 14.31 -25.54 -22.44
C PRO A 1022 15.52 -25.46 -23.38
N GLY A 1023 16.51 -26.34 -23.19
CA GLY A 1023 17.74 -26.39 -23.98
C GLY A 1023 18.88 -25.50 -23.49
N GLN A 1024 18.62 -24.53 -22.60
CA GLN A 1024 19.67 -23.67 -22.03
C GLN A 1024 20.59 -24.42 -21.06
N PHE A 1025 21.83 -23.95 -20.95
CA PHE A 1025 22.78 -24.34 -19.92
C PHE A 1025 22.67 -23.43 -18.69
N VAL A 1026 22.52 -24.04 -17.51
CA VAL A 1026 22.40 -23.38 -16.20
C VAL A 1026 23.50 -23.88 -15.26
N CYS A 1027 24.15 -22.97 -14.53
CA CYS A 1027 25.15 -23.29 -13.51
C CYS A 1027 24.61 -22.96 -12.11
N ASP A 1028 24.53 -23.94 -11.20
CA ASP A 1028 24.05 -23.81 -9.82
C ASP A 1028 25.24 -24.01 -8.87
N VAL A 1029 25.85 -22.90 -8.40
CA VAL A 1029 27.16 -22.89 -7.73
C VAL A 1029 27.10 -23.44 -6.29
N PHE A 1030 25.92 -23.35 -5.67
CA PHE A 1030 25.65 -23.69 -4.27
C PHE A 1030 24.32 -24.46 -4.16
N ALA A 1031 24.24 -25.54 -4.91
CA ALA A 1031 23.03 -26.31 -5.18
C ALA A 1031 22.45 -27.02 -3.95
N GLY A 1032 23.22 -27.27 -2.88
CA GLY A 1032 22.77 -28.08 -1.76
C GLY A 1032 22.29 -29.47 -2.23
N VAL A 1033 20.99 -29.76 -2.03
CA VAL A 1033 20.33 -30.99 -2.51
C VAL A 1033 19.58 -30.81 -3.84
N GLY A 1034 19.76 -29.65 -4.49
CA GLY A 1034 19.36 -29.30 -5.86
C GLY A 1034 17.99 -28.60 -6.07
N PRO A 1035 17.56 -27.62 -5.24
CA PRO A 1035 16.23 -27.03 -5.36
C PRO A 1035 16.07 -26.09 -6.57
N PHE A 1036 17.15 -25.55 -7.16
CA PHE A 1036 17.10 -24.94 -8.50
C PHE A 1036 17.41 -25.99 -9.57
N ALA A 1037 18.50 -26.75 -9.39
CA ALA A 1037 19.00 -27.69 -10.39
C ALA A 1037 17.97 -28.73 -10.88
N LEU A 1038 17.23 -29.39 -9.98
CA LEU A 1038 16.27 -30.42 -10.38
C LEU A 1038 15.04 -29.84 -11.12
N PRO A 1039 14.38 -28.78 -10.61
CA PRO A 1039 13.29 -28.12 -11.34
C PRO A 1039 13.71 -27.52 -12.68
N ALA A 1040 14.92 -26.94 -12.78
CA ALA A 1040 15.48 -26.47 -14.05
C ALA A 1040 15.63 -27.62 -15.06
N ALA A 1041 16.21 -28.74 -14.65
CA ALA A 1041 16.35 -29.92 -15.52
C ALA A 1041 14.99 -30.52 -15.93
N LYS A 1042 13.96 -30.52 -15.06
CA LYS A 1042 12.59 -30.94 -15.44
C LYS A 1042 11.92 -30.05 -16.50
N ARG A 1043 12.31 -28.77 -16.59
CA ARG A 1043 11.88 -27.88 -17.69
C ARG A 1043 12.61 -28.18 -19.01
N GLY A 1044 13.66 -28.99 -18.97
CA GLY A 1044 14.49 -29.35 -20.12
C GLY A 1044 15.77 -28.54 -20.24
N CYS A 1045 16.22 -27.86 -19.19
CA CYS A 1045 17.54 -27.22 -19.14
C CYS A 1045 18.64 -28.25 -18.86
N TYR A 1046 19.87 -27.97 -19.29
CA TYR A 1046 21.06 -28.73 -18.94
C TYR A 1046 21.76 -28.05 -17.76
N VAL A 1047 22.03 -28.77 -16.68
CA VAL A 1047 22.46 -28.13 -15.42
C VAL A 1047 23.81 -28.67 -14.94
N TYR A 1048 24.72 -27.76 -14.61
CA TYR A 1048 25.93 -28.05 -13.85
C TYR A 1048 25.68 -27.59 -12.41
N ALA A 1049 25.70 -28.50 -11.44
CA ALA A 1049 25.31 -28.23 -10.05
C ALA A 1049 26.41 -28.63 -9.06
N ASN A 1050 26.79 -27.74 -8.16
CA ASN A 1050 27.87 -27.96 -7.19
C ASN A 1050 27.40 -27.67 -5.75
N ASP A 1051 27.91 -28.43 -4.78
CA ASP A 1051 27.88 -28.02 -3.38
C ASP A 1051 29.15 -28.46 -2.66
N LEU A 1052 29.63 -27.66 -1.71
CA LEU A 1052 30.85 -27.97 -0.94
C LEU A 1052 30.63 -29.07 0.10
N ASN A 1053 29.41 -29.24 0.62
CA ASN A 1053 29.10 -30.24 1.65
C ASN A 1053 28.94 -31.64 1.01
N PRO A 1054 29.77 -32.64 1.37
CA PRO A 1054 29.69 -33.97 0.77
C PRO A 1054 28.36 -34.71 1.02
N GLU A 1055 27.65 -34.43 2.12
CA GLU A 1055 26.31 -34.97 2.36
C GLU A 1055 25.26 -34.27 1.47
N SER A 1056 25.36 -32.94 1.27
CA SER A 1056 24.53 -32.22 0.27
C SER A 1056 24.69 -32.84 -1.12
N PHE A 1057 25.94 -33.00 -1.58
CA PHE A 1057 26.27 -33.60 -2.88
C PHE A 1057 25.76 -35.04 -3.03
N LYS A 1058 25.95 -35.89 -2.02
CA LYS A 1058 25.41 -37.25 -1.97
C LYS A 1058 23.87 -37.27 -2.09
N TRP A 1059 23.18 -36.35 -1.43
CA TRP A 1059 21.72 -36.23 -1.55
C TRP A 1059 21.30 -35.62 -2.90
N LEU A 1060 22.05 -34.67 -3.46
CA LEU A 1060 21.86 -34.16 -4.82
C LEU A 1060 21.94 -35.30 -5.85
N GLN A 1061 22.97 -36.14 -5.81
CA GLN A 1061 23.10 -37.33 -6.68
C GLN A 1061 21.91 -38.29 -6.52
N SER A 1062 21.53 -38.61 -5.28
CA SER A 1062 20.36 -39.45 -5.00
C SER A 1062 19.06 -38.82 -5.55
N ASN A 1063 18.92 -37.49 -5.45
CA ASN A 1063 17.74 -36.77 -5.91
C ASN A 1063 17.67 -36.67 -7.45
N ILE A 1064 18.80 -36.47 -8.14
CA ILE A 1064 18.90 -36.54 -9.61
C ILE A 1064 18.35 -37.89 -10.10
N HIS A 1065 18.83 -38.99 -9.51
CA HIS A 1065 18.39 -40.34 -9.86
C HIS A 1065 16.91 -40.59 -9.50
N ASN A 1066 16.48 -40.23 -8.27
CA ASN A 1066 15.08 -40.32 -7.83
C ASN A 1066 14.09 -39.57 -8.75
N ASN A 1067 14.54 -38.52 -9.42
CA ASN A 1067 13.74 -37.73 -10.36
C ASN A 1067 13.94 -38.10 -11.83
N LYS A 1068 14.82 -39.07 -12.13
CA LYS A 1068 15.17 -39.56 -13.48
C LYS A 1068 15.83 -38.51 -14.37
N LEU A 1069 16.72 -37.71 -13.78
CA LEU A 1069 17.46 -36.64 -14.44
C LEU A 1069 18.93 -37.02 -14.73
N ASP A 1070 19.22 -38.33 -14.72
CA ASP A 1070 20.54 -38.91 -14.94
C ASP A 1070 21.10 -38.56 -16.35
N GLY A 1071 22.08 -37.66 -16.39
CA GLY A 1071 22.65 -37.13 -17.62
C GLY A 1071 21.94 -35.89 -18.19
N GLN A 1072 21.11 -35.20 -17.39
CA GLN A 1072 20.67 -33.82 -17.62
C GLN A 1072 21.20 -32.85 -16.55
N VAL A 1073 21.44 -33.35 -15.34
CA VAL A 1073 22.21 -32.67 -14.29
C VAL A 1073 23.58 -33.34 -14.15
N LEU A 1074 24.64 -32.57 -14.34
CA LEU A 1074 26.01 -32.93 -13.94
C LEU A 1074 26.25 -32.38 -12.53
N SER A 1075 26.77 -33.20 -11.63
CA SER A 1075 26.93 -32.85 -10.21
C SER A 1075 28.40 -32.87 -9.77
N TYR A 1076 28.80 -31.90 -8.97
CA TYR A 1076 30.17 -31.65 -8.53
C TYR A 1076 30.24 -31.41 -7.00
N ASN A 1077 31.40 -31.66 -6.40
CA ASN A 1077 31.69 -31.40 -4.98
C ASN A 1077 33.05 -30.71 -4.84
N MET A 1078 33.08 -29.42 -5.12
CA MET A 1078 34.27 -28.57 -5.24
C MET A 1078 34.04 -27.21 -4.55
N ASP A 1079 35.12 -26.43 -4.34
CA ASP A 1079 34.95 -25.04 -3.94
C ASP A 1079 34.21 -24.24 -5.03
N GLY A 1080 33.39 -23.26 -4.63
CA GLY A 1080 32.59 -22.47 -5.56
C GLY A 1080 33.43 -21.72 -6.61
N ARG A 1081 34.64 -21.25 -6.28
CA ARG A 1081 35.51 -20.54 -7.24
C ARG A 1081 36.20 -21.48 -8.21
N GLU A 1082 36.57 -22.66 -7.73
CA GLU A 1082 37.13 -23.72 -8.56
C GLU A 1082 36.05 -24.25 -9.53
N PHE A 1083 34.84 -24.49 -9.02
CA PHE A 1083 33.70 -24.93 -9.82
C PHE A 1083 33.26 -23.91 -10.88
N ILE A 1084 33.21 -22.61 -10.58
CA ILE A 1084 32.91 -21.58 -11.59
C ILE A 1084 33.94 -21.67 -12.74
N ARG A 1085 35.24 -21.72 -12.43
CA ARG A 1085 36.30 -21.76 -13.45
C ARG A 1085 36.35 -23.11 -14.20
N GLN A 1086 36.00 -24.21 -13.55
CA GLN A 1086 36.03 -25.54 -14.17
C GLN A 1086 34.77 -25.84 -15.00
N SER A 1087 33.57 -25.48 -14.51
CA SER A 1087 32.31 -25.72 -15.23
C SER A 1087 32.24 -24.98 -16.57
N PHE A 1088 32.79 -23.76 -16.65
CA PHE A 1088 32.94 -23.04 -17.92
C PHE A 1088 33.91 -23.76 -18.86
N LYS A 1089 35.07 -24.21 -18.39
CA LYS A 1089 36.03 -24.99 -19.21
C LYS A 1089 35.43 -26.30 -19.70
N ASP A 1090 34.71 -27.02 -18.84
CA ASP A 1090 34.06 -28.28 -19.18
C ASP A 1090 32.96 -28.07 -20.23
N LEU A 1091 32.17 -26.99 -20.13
CA LEU A 1091 31.16 -26.65 -21.12
C LEU A 1091 31.79 -26.29 -22.47
N HIS A 1092 32.88 -25.50 -22.49
CA HIS A 1092 33.59 -25.16 -23.73
C HIS A 1092 34.28 -26.36 -24.38
N ALA A 1093 34.89 -27.25 -23.59
CA ALA A 1093 35.60 -28.42 -24.11
C ALA A 1093 34.67 -29.54 -24.62
N ASN A 1094 33.48 -29.69 -24.03
CA ASN A 1094 32.57 -30.81 -24.31
C ASN A 1094 31.28 -30.41 -25.03
N GLY A 1095 30.83 -29.15 -24.90
CA GLY A 1095 29.54 -28.69 -25.41
C GLY A 1095 28.38 -29.57 -24.93
N THR A 1096 27.51 -29.96 -25.86
CA THR A 1096 26.39 -30.88 -25.61
C THR A 1096 26.79 -32.35 -25.43
N ARG A 1097 28.04 -32.75 -25.71
CA ARG A 1097 28.43 -34.18 -25.83
C ARG A 1097 28.24 -35.01 -24.56
N ASN A 1098 28.33 -34.38 -23.39
CA ASN A 1098 28.20 -35.05 -22.09
C ASN A 1098 26.76 -35.09 -21.53
N VAL A 1099 25.77 -34.58 -22.28
CA VAL A 1099 24.40 -34.37 -21.78
C VAL A 1099 23.35 -34.98 -22.72
N LYS A 1100 22.38 -35.71 -22.15
CA LYS A 1100 21.35 -36.44 -22.92
C LYS A 1100 20.17 -35.52 -23.29
N PRO A 1101 19.72 -35.53 -24.56
CA PRO A 1101 18.55 -34.75 -24.99
C PRO A 1101 17.31 -34.98 -24.13
N TYR A 1102 16.63 -33.89 -23.74
CA TYR A 1102 15.39 -33.97 -22.96
C TYR A 1102 14.19 -34.38 -23.83
N VAL A 1103 13.76 -35.63 -23.69
CA VAL A 1103 12.52 -36.13 -24.31
C VAL A 1103 11.35 -35.89 -23.37
N ARG A 1104 10.45 -34.96 -23.73
CA ARG A 1104 9.22 -34.69 -22.96
C ARG A 1104 8.37 -35.96 -22.83
N PRO A 1105 8.05 -36.44 -21.61
CA PRO A 1105 7.11 -37.54 -21.44
C PRO A 1105 5.70 -37.13 -21.89
N ALA A 1106 5.08 -37.92 -22.77
CA ALA A 1106 3.73 -37.63 -23.28
C ALA A 1106 2.71 -37.52 -22.12
N LEU A 1107 1.85 -36.49 -22.17
CA LEU A 1107 0.86 -36.19 -21.13
C LEU A 1107 -0.20 -37.29 -21.02
N ARG A 1108 0.09 -38.29 -20.17
CA ARG A 1108 -0.76 -39.48 -19.96
C ARG A 1108 -2.06 -39.10 -19.25
N ASN A 1109 -3.07 -38.76 -20.06
CA ASN A 1109 -4.40 -38.28 -19.64
C ASN A 1109 -5.07 -39.14 -18.54
N LYS A 1110 -4.91 -38.74 -17.27
CA LYS A 1110 -5.50 -39.42 -16.10
C LYS A 1110 -7.04 -39.45 -16.09
N ARG A 1111 -7.71 -38.69 -16.98
CA ARG A 1111 -9.18 -38.57 -17.05
C ARG A 1111 -9.88 -39.86 -17.52
N ALA A 1112 -9.19 -40.72 -18.28
CA ALA A 1112 -9.77 -41.94 -18.85
C ALA A 1112 -9.94 -43.12 -17.86
N ARG A 1113 -9.28 -43.11 -16.69
CA ARG A 1113 -9.24 -44.28 -15.78
C ARG A 1113 -10.42 -44.38 -14.79
N ARG A 1114 -11.37 -43.44 -14.80
CA ARG A 1114 -12.56 -43.49 -13.90
C ARG A 1114 -13.81 -44.13 -14.52
N THR A 1115 -13.77 -44.49 -15.81
CA THR A 1115 -14.91 -45.09 -16.55
C THR A 1115 -14.66 -46.53 -17.01
N ALA A 1116 -13.47 -47.08 -16.80
CA ALA A 1116 -13.05 -48.40 -17.32
C ALA A 1116 -12.81 -49.46 -16.23
N ASN A 1117 -13.43 -49.30 -15.05
CA ASN A 1117 -13.19 -50.16 -13.88
C ASN A 1117 -14.48 -50.88 -13.41
N ALA A 1118 -15.41 -51.14 -14.35
CA ALA A 1118 -16.77 -51.61 -14.07
C ALA A 1118 -17.33 -52.60 -15.12
N THR A 1119 -16.50 -53.49 -15.69
CA THR A 1119 -16.94 -54.75 -16.34
C THR A 1119 -15.79 -55.78 -16.42
N THR A 1120 -16.11 -57.03 -16.06
CA THR A 1120 -15.59 -58.34 -16.53
C THR A 1120 -14.13 -58.51 -16.98
N GLU A 1121 -13.40 -59.35 -16.23
CA GLU A 1121 -12.81 -60.64 -16.67
C GLU A 1121 -12.72 -60.92 -18.20
N GLY A 1122 -11.54 -61.35 -18.70
CA GLY A 1122 -11.40 -61.89 -20.08
C GLY A 1122 -9.96 -62.06 -20.59
N GLU A 1123 -9.67 -63.20 -21.19
CA GLU A 1123 -8.38 -63.81 -21.56
C GLU A 1123 -7.55 -63.18 -22.74
N ASP A 1124 -6.22 -63.40 -22.67
CA ASP A 1124 -5.22 -63.73 -23.72
C ASP A 1124 -5.05 -62.99 -25.09
N LYS A 1125 -3.84 -62.42 -25.27
CA LYS A 1125 -3.01 -62.35 -26.52
C LYS A 1125 -3.51 -61.44 -27.69
N PRO A 1126 -2.74 -61.30 -28.81
CA PRO A 1126 -1.60 -60.39 -28.87
C PRO A 1126 -1.71 -59.36 -30.04
N ALA A 1127 -0.60 -58.66 -30.33
CA ALA A 1127 -0.51 -57.57 -31.30
C ALA A 1127 -0.92 -57.93 -32.74
N ASP A 1128 -1.42 -56.94 -33.48
CA ASP A 1128 -0.71 -56.43 -34.67
C ASP A 1128 -1.19 -55.03 -35.16
N ASP A 1129 -0.19 -54.26 -35.61
CA ASP A 1129 -0.14 -53.28 -36.72
C ASP A 1129 -1.01 -51.98 -36.82
N LEU A 1130 -0.43 -51.01 -37.56
CA LEU A 1130 -1.01 -49.78 -38.20
C LEU A 1130 -1.68 -48.70 -37.32
N THR A 1131 -1.46 -47.39 -37.51
CA THR A 1131 -0.48 -46.61 -38.32
C THR A 1131 -0.11 -45.33 -37.55
N ALA A 1132 1.14 -44.85 -37.71
CA ALA A 1132 1.56 -43.54 -37.24
C ALA A 1132 1.89 -42.65 -38.44
N GLU A 1133 0.99 -41.72 -38.80
CA GLU A 1133 1.27 -40.76 -39.87
C GLU A 1133 2.20 -39.63 -39.40
N VAL A 1134 3.09 -39.23 -40.30
CA VAL A 1134 4.20 -38.32 -40.05
C VAL A 1134 3.72 -36.86 -39.97
N ALA A 1135 4.03 -36.19 -38.86
CA ALA A 1135 4.29 -34.75 -38.87
C ALA A 1135 5.81 -34.54 -39.00
N SER A 1136 6.24 -33.75 -39.98
CA SER A 1136 7.62 -33.79 -40.48
C SER A 1136 8.66 -33.21 -39.51
N SER A 1137 9.80 -33.88 -39.46
CA SER A 1137 11.05 -33.34 -38.93
C SER A 1137 11.49 -32.11 -39.73
N ALA A 1138 11.68 -30.98 -39.05
CA ALA A 1138 12.71 -30.01 -39.45
C ALA A 1138 14.02 -30.51 -38.85
N ASP A 1139 14.98 -30.86 -39.71
CA ASP A 1139 16.25 -31.46 -39.32
C ASP A 1139 17.26 -30.35 -38.95
N PRO A 1140 17.78 -30.28 -37.70
CA PRO A 1140 18.80 -29.32 -37.34
C PRO A 1140 20.16 -29.82 -37.82
N SER A 1141 20.57 -29.41 -39.02
CA SER A 1141 21.92 -29.65 -39.53
C SER A 1141 22.99 -29.12 -38.56
N PRO A 1142 24.11 -29.83 -38.36
CA PRO A 1142 25.11 -29.53 -37.32
C PRO A 1142 26.03 -28.36 -37.73
N THR A 1143 25.47 -27.16 -37.84
CA THR A 1143 26.17 -25.94 -38.26
C THR A 1143 25.81 -24.75 -37.35
N SER A 1144 26.32 -24.79 -36.11
CA SER A 1144 26.50 -23.60 -35.26
C SER A 1144 27.84 -23.73 -34.55
N THR A 1145 28.86 -23.03 -35.06
CA THR A 1145 30.26 -23.14 -34.62
C THR A 1145 30.59 -22.28 -33.39
N SER A 1146 29.59 -21.62 -32.79
CA SER A 1146 29.76 -20.77 -31.63
C SER A 1146 30.06 -21.56 -30.35
N PRO A 1147 30.91 -21.03 -29.44
CA PRO A 1147 31.24 -21.69 -28.18
C PRO A 1147 30.02 -21.80 -27.25
N ALA A 1148 29.86 -22.96 -26.62
CA ALA A 1148 28.78 -23.19 -25.66
C ALA A 1148 29.07 -22.45 -24.34
N THR A 1149 28.22 -21.47 -24.01
CA THR A 1149 28.26 -20.72 -22.74
C THR A 1149 27.01 -20.98 -21.90
N PHE A 1150 27.05 -20.63 -20.62
CA PHE A 1150 25.88 -20.66 -19.73
C PHE A 1150 24.96 -19.47 -20.02
N GLN A 1151 23.64 -19.68 -20.01
CA GLN A 1151 22.68 -18.57 -20.11
C GLN A 1151 22.36 -18.00 -18.72
N HIS A 1152 22.41 -18.84 -17.68
CA HIS A 1152 22.11 -18.47 -16.29
C HIS A 1152 23.11 -19.09 -15.32
N VAL A 1153 23.53 -18.33 -14.32
CA VAL A 1153 24.32 -18.80 -13.16
C VAL A 1153 23.60 -18.40 -11.88
N VAL A 1154 23.43 -19.33 -10.94
CA VAL A 1154 22.71 -19.13 -9.67
C VAL A 1154 23.67 -19.29 -8.50
N MET A 1155 23.65 -18.32 -7.58
CA MET A 1155 24.56 -18.25 -6.44
C MET A 1155 23.78 -18.08 -5.12
N ASN A 1156 23.06 -19.12 -4.71
CA ASN A 1156 22.20 -19.10 -3.50
C ASN A 1156 22.98 -19.26 -2.18
N LEU A 1157 23.93 -18.37 -1.89
CA LEU A 1157 24.76 -18.43 -0.67
C LEU A 1157 24.76 -17.08 0.09
N PRO A 1158 23.62 -16.59 0.60
CA PRO A 1158 23.36 -15.14 0.69
C PRO A 1158 24.21 -14.35 1.71
N ALA A 1159 24.96 -15.03 2.57
CA ALA A 1159 25.94 -14.38 3.44
C ALA A 1159 27.20 -13.93 2.69
N THR A 1160 27.61 -14.66 1.65
CA THR A 1160 28.98 -14.64 1.10
C THR A 1160 29.01 -14.74 -0.44
N ALA A 1161 27.87 -14.96 -1.13
CA ALA A 1161 27.83 -15.19 -2.59
C ALA A 1161 28.52 -14.09 -3.43
N ILE A 1162 28.38 -12.82 -3.02
CA ILE A 1162 29.04 -11.67 -3.67
C ILE A 1162 30.57 -11.84 -3.68
N GLU A 1163 31.15 -12.41 -2.63
CA GLU A 1163 32.61 -12.61 -2.52
C GLU A 1163 33.17 -13.57 -3.57
N PHE A 1164 32.34 -14.46 -4.13
CA PHE A 1164 32.70 -15.45 -5.15
C PHE A 1164 32.60 -14.89 -6.58
N LEU A 1165 32.22 -13.61 -6.76
CA LEU A 1165 32.18 -12.98 -8.07
C LEU A 1165 33.57 -12.74 -8.67
N ASP A 1166 34.62 -12.79 -7.84
CA ASP A 1166 36.03 -12.81 -8.27
C ASP A 1166 36.37 -14.01 -9.18
N ALA A 1167 35.58 -15.08 -9.13
CA ALA A 1167 35.77 -16.28 -9.93
C ALA A 1167 35.43 -16.11 -11.41
N PHE A 1168 34.62 -15.09 -11.78
CA PHE A 1168 34.26 -14.83 -13.18
C PHE A 1168 35.29 -13.98 -13.95
N LYS A 1169 36.22 -13.33 -13.24
CA LYS A 1169 37.32 -12.56 -13.86
C LYS A 1169 38.17 -13.50 -14.72
N GLY A 1170 38.22 -13.22 -16.03
CA GLY A 1170 38.95 -14.04 -17.01
C GLY A 1170 38.40 -15.45 -17.21
N VAL A 1171 37.12 -15.71 -16.89
CA VAL A 1171 36.51 -17.05 -17.06
C VAL A 1171 36.41 -17.50 -18.53
N MET A 1172 36.46 -16.54 -19.46
CA MET A 1172 36.48 -16.74 -20.92
C MET A 1172 37.86 -16.46 -21.55
N ASN A 1173 38.88 -16.15 -20.75
CA ASN A 1173 40.22 -15.77 -21.23
C ASN A 1173 40.84 -16.88 -22.10
N GLY A 1174 41.27 -16.52 -23.31
CA GLY A 1174 41.83 -17.44 -24.32
C GLY A 1174 40.81 -18.02 -25.30
N LEU A 1175 39.53 -17.66 -25.20
CA LEU A 1175 38.52 -17.90 -26.24
C LEU A 1175 38.48 -16.74 -27.23
N ALA A 1176 37.99 -16.98 -28.44
CA ALA A 1176 37.80 -15.93 -29.43
C ALA A 1176 36.62 -15.01 -29.03
N GLU A 1177 36.85 -13.70 -29.11
CA GLU A 1177 35.79 -12.70 -29.06
C GLU A 1177 35.10 -12.68 -30.44
N ASP A 1178 33.86 -13.16 -30.47
CA ASP A 1178 33.02 -13.27 -31.67
C ASP A 1178 31.69 -12.57 -31.36
N ASP A 1179 31.40 -11.48 -32.08
CA ASP A 1179 30.17 -10.70 -31.87
C ASP A 1179 28.89 -11.42 -32.36
N THR A 1180 29.02 -12.57 -33.03
CA THR A 1180 27.90 -13.48 -33.32
C THR A 1180 27.64 -14.50 -32.20
N ALA A 1181 28.45 -14.51 -31.14
CA ALA A 1181 28.28 -15.41 -30.01
C ALA A 1181 26.99 -15.11 -29.19
N PRO A 1182 26.37 -16.14 -28.57
CA PRO A 1182 25.23 -15.93 -27.68
C PRO A 1182 25.61 -15.04 -26.47
N PRO A 1183 24.68 -14.23 -25.95
CA PRO A 1183 24.97 -13.27 -24.90
C PRO A 1183 25.46 -13.96 -23.62
N LEU A 1184 26.39 -13.28 -22.93
CA LEU A 1184 27.07 -13.75 -21.72
C LEU A 1184 26.09 -14.15 -20.59
N PRO A 1185 26.50 -14.94 -19.59
CA PRO A 1185 25.55 -15.45 -18.59
C PRO A 1185 24.86 -14.35 -17.77
N LEU A 1186 23.57 -14.52 -17.47
CA LEU A 1186 22.89 -13.79 -16.41
C LEU A 1186 23.28 -14.40 -15.06
N VAL A 1187 23.84 -13.59 -14.16
CA VAL A 1187 24.28 -14.03 -12.83
C VAL A 1187 23.24 -13.61 -11.79
N HIS A 1188 22.63 -14.60 -11.13
CA HIS A 1188 21.62 -14.44 -10.09
C HIS A 1188 22.26 -14.62 -8.69
N VAL A 1189 22.61 -13.52 -8.05
CA VAL A 1189 23.30 -13.47 -6.76
C VAL A 1189 22.31 -13.22 -5.62
N HIS A 1190 21.96 -14.28 -4.89
CA HIS A 1190 21.26 -14.10 -3.62
C HIS A 1190 22.21 -13.52 -2.58
N CYS A 1191 21.75 -12.52 -1.84
CA CYS A 1191 22.58 -11.73 -0.93
C CYS A 1191 21.77 -11.17 0.25
N PHE A 1192 22.49 -10.83 1.33
CA PHE A 1192 21.93 -10.11 2.47
C PHE A 1192 22.46 -8.68 2.55
N THR A 1193 21.58 -7.77 2.96
CA THR A 1193 21.93 -6.40 3.37
C THR A 1193 21.33 -6.07 4.73
N LYS A 1194 21.85 -4.99 5.33
CA LYS A 1194 21.32 -4.32 6.53
C LYS A 1194 21.19 -2.80 6.33
N SER A 1195 21.38 -2.33 5.10
CA SER A 1195 21.31 -0.91 4.73
C SER A 1195 19.87 -0.47 4.57
N ASP A 1196 19.55 0.75 5.00
CA ASP A 1196 18.29 1.42 4.67
C ASP A 1196 18.22 1.82 3.17
N GLN A 1197 19.38 1.80 2.48
CA GLN A 1197 19.51 1.87 1.02
C GLN A 1197 20.05 0.53 0.48
N PRO A 1198 19.18 -0.48 0.25
CA PRO A 1198 19.60 -1.84 -0.05
C PRO A 1198 20.23 -1.98 -1.45
N GLU A 1199 19.72 -1.28 -2.46
CA GLU A 1199 20.21 -1.39 -3.84
C GLU A 1199 21.63 -0.85 -3.97
N ALA A 1200 21.91 0.32 -3.39
CA ALA A 1200 23.24 0.94 -3.40
C ALA A 1200 24.30 0.11 -2.65
N ASP A 1201 23.96 -0.47 -1.49
CA ASP A 1201 24.85 -1.39 -0.76
C ASP A 1201 25.20 -2.62 -1.61
N LEU A 1202 24.20 -3.26 -2.19
CA LEU A 1202 24.38 -4.51 -2.93
C LEU A 1202 25.11 -4.31 -4.26
N LEU A 1203 24.73 -3.30 -5.04
CA LEU A 1203 25.38 -2.97 -6.31
C LEU A 1203 26.81 -2.45 -6.11
N GLY A 1204 27.06 -1.63 -5.09
CA GLY A 1204 28.41 -1.19 -4.72
C GLY A 1204 29.31 -2.34 -4.29
N ARG A 1205 28.80 -3.28 -3.48
CA ARG A 1205 29.54 -4.48 -3.06
C ARG A 1205 29.79 -5.47 -4.20
N ILE A 1206 28.86 -5.60 -5.15
CA ILE A 1206 29.04 -6.40 -6.37
C ILE A 1206 30.13 -5.77 -7.25
N SER A 1207 30.01 -4.47 -7.53
CA SER A 1207 30.98 -3.71 -8.35
C SER A 1207 32.40 -3.80 -7.77
N GLY A 1208 32.54 -3.66 -6.46
CA GLY A 1208 33.83 -3.72 -5.75
C GLY A 1208 34.44 -5.12 -5.55
N VAL A 1209 33.76 -6.20 -5.94
CA VAL A 1209 34.37 -7.55 -6.03
C VAL A 1209 34.63 -7.94 -7.47
N ILE A 1210 33.80 -7.50 -8.41
CA ILE A 1210 33.92 -7.81 -9.84
C ILE A 1210 34.89 -6.86 -10.59
N ASP A 1211 35.33 -5.78 -9.95
CA ASP A 1211 36.19 -4.69 -10.48
C ASP A 1211 35.62 -3.99 -11.73
N HIS A 1212 34.30 -3.94 -11.86
CA HIS A 1212 33.57 -3.29 -12.94
C HIS A 1212 32.26 -2.69 -12.40
N PRO A 1213 31.84 -1.48 -12.82
CA PRO A 1213 30.63 -0.84 -12.31
C PRO A 1213 29.36 -1.57 -12.77
N ILE A 1214 28.61 -2.14 -11.82
CA ILE A 1214 27.25 -2.67 -12.04
C ILE A 1214 26.26 -1.67 -11.42
N THR A 1215 25.47 -1.01 -12.26
CA THR A 1215 24.47 -0.01 -11.86
C THR A 1215 23.06 -0.48 -12.22
N VAL A 1216 22.04 0.31 -11.86
CA VAL A 1216 20.64 0.07 -12.30
C VAL A 1216 20.47 0.31 -13.82
N GLU A 1217 21.47 0.90 -14.47
CA GLU A 1217 21.49 1.20 -15.91
C GLU A 1217 22.25 0.13 -16.71
N THR A 1218 23.10 -0.67 -16.05
CA THR A 1218 23.74 -1.86 -16.64
C THR A 1218 22.66 -2.83 -17.14
N PRO A 1219 22.65 -3.25 -18.42
CA PRO A 1219 21.57 -4.03 -19.02
C PRO A 1219 21.16 -5.27 -18.20
N GLU A 1220 19.83 -5.46 -18.11
CA GLU A 1220 19.18 -6.57 -17.39
C GLU A 1220 19.50 -6.66 -15.88
N THR A 1221 20.00 -5.57 -15.29
CA THR A 1221 20.25 -5.51 -13.84
C THR A 1221 18.94 -5.32 -13.06
N VAL A 1222 18.65 -6.26 -12.16
CA VAL A 1222 17.41 -6.28 -11.35
C VAL A 1222 17.73 -6.65 -9.90
N VAL A 1223 17.46 -5.74 -8.97
CA VAL A 1223 17.60 -5.96 -7.52
C VAL A 1223 16.25 -6.40 -6.93
N HIS A 1224 16.02 -7.71 -6.81
CA HIS A 1224 14.73 -8.24 -6.34
C HIS A 1224 14.72 -8.48 -4.83
N PHE A 1225 13.80 -7.88 -4.08
CA PHE A 1225 13.57 -8.20 -2.67
C PHE A 1225 12.93 -9.60 -2.54
N VAL A 1226 13.60 -10.50 -1.81
CA VAL A 1226 13.14 -11.88 -1.61
C VAL A 1226 12.32 -12.00 -0.32
N ARG A 1227 12.88 -11.55 0.82
CA ARG A 1227 12.19 -11.55 2.12
C ARG A 1227 12.93 -10.79 3.22
N LYS A 1228 12.18 -10.42 4.26
CA LYS A 1228 12.71 -10.07 5.58
C LYS A 1228 13.29 -11.32 6.26
N VAL A 1229 14.49 -11.25 6.83
CA VAL A 1229 15.16 -12.40 7.51
C VAL A 1229 15.27 -12.18 9.02
N ALA A 1230 15.55 -10.94 9.43
CA ALA A 1230 15.51 -10.47 10.81
C ALA A 1230 15.13 -8.97 10.81
N PRO A 1231 14.80 -8.33 11.95
CA PRO A 1231 14.34 -6.94 11.98
C PRO A 1231 15.21 -5.95 11.17
N ASN A 1232 16.54 -6.13 11.23
CA ASN A 1232 17.53 -5.31 10.53
C ASN A 1232 18.39 -6.16 9.58
N LYS A 1233 17.79 -7.14 8.88
CA LYS A 1233 18.50 -7.96 7.88
C LYS A 1233 17.51 -8.51 6.85
N ASP A 1234 17.69 -8.09 5.61
CA ASP A 1234 16.81 -8.44 4.50
C ASP A 1234 17.59 -9.20 3.40
N MET A 1235 16.88 -10.02 2.63
CA MET A 1235 17.42 -10.89 1.59
C MET A 1235 16.94 -10.43 0.22
N TYR A 1236 17.89 -10.33 -0.70
CA TYR A 1236 17.69 -9.92 -2.08
C TYR A 1236 18.27 -10.96 -3.05
N CYS A 1237 17.84 -10.90 -4.30
CA CYS A 1237 18.45 -11.54 -5.45
C CYS A 1237 18.82 -10.45 -6.45
N VAL A 1238 20.10 -10.13 -6.59
CA VAL A 1238 20.57 -9.26 -7.68
C VAL A 1238 20.79 -10.11 -8.91
N THR A 1239 20.10 -9.81 -10.00
CA THR A 1239 20.39 -10.35 -11.33
C THR A 1239 21.15 -9.30 -12.11
N PHE A 1240 22.16 -9.67 -12.90
CA PHE A 1240 22.82 -8.80 -13.88
C PHE A 1240 23.46 -9.65 -15.00
N ARG A 1241 23.67 -9.06 -16.17
CA ARG A 1241 24.43 -9.68 -17.26
C ARG A 1241 25.93 -9.58 -16.95
N LEU A 1242 26.68 -10.69 -17.05
CA LEU A 1242 28.13 -10.68 -16.81
C LEU A 1242 28.83 -9.75 -17.82
N PRO A 1243 29.60 -8.72 -17.41
CA PRO A 1243 30.27 -7.80 -18.34
C PRO A 1243 31.33 -8.51 -19.19
N ARG A 1244 31.50 -8.05 -20.44
CA ARG A 1244 32.45 -8.65 -21.39
C ARG A 1244 33.89 -8.44 -20.93
N GLU A 1245 34.19 -7.24 -20.45
CA GLU A 1245 35.48 -6.81 -19.92
C GLU A 1245 35.94 -7.74 -18.79
N VAL A 1246 35.03 -8.07 -17.87
CA VAL A 1246 35.26 -9.00 -16.76
C VAL A 1246 35.48 -10.42 -17.26
N ALA A 1247 34.61 -10.90 -18.15
CA ALA A 1247 34.64 -12.28 -18.63
C ALA A 1247 35.94 -12.60 -19.40
N PHE A 1248 36.46 -11.65 -20.18
CA PHE A 1248 37.66 -11.77 -21.01
C PHE A 1248 38.92 -11.09 -20.41
N THR A 1249 38.87 -10.60 -19.17
CA THR A 1249 40.04 -10.06 -18.44
C THR A 1249 41.22 -11.04 -18.49
N ARG A 1250 42.44 -10.53 -18.73
CA ARG A 1250 43.67 -11.34 -18.87
C ARG A 1250 44.34 -11.71 -17.56
#